data_AF-A0A919T7K6-F1
#
_entry.id   AF-A0A919T7K6-F1
#
_cell.length_a   1.000
_cell.length_b   1.000
_cell.length_c   1.000
_cell.angle_alpha   90.00
_cell.angle_beta   90.00
_cell.angle_gamma   90.00
#
_symmetry.space_group_name_H-M   'P 1'
#
loop_
_entity.id
_entity.type
_entity.pdbx_description
1 polymer ?
#
loop_
_entity_poly.entity_id
_entity_poly.type
_entity_poly.pdbx_seq_one_letter_code
_entity_poly.pdbx_strand_id
1 'polypeptide(L)'
;MTDGEQKAEGNPGTRTNRELAERLRPALNLIAFVLVAAGLVTVLLGGPVVGLVTIVVVAALAVVTWLLYRRREDLRGYLMRGPAWVRDLVDGSEKASTLTRKASSLTEHAALAAVLALVVVVVDVAVTGRLTLGVALVAALLGLFGALTSKDSAAWLIVCALAAILAVVTVFAADMFRGGSDARGLAISVAAVVLPVVISNPLFGQLNSRIFARRKDDGGSRLTLRHQVVLVVLTVTLGTLGVARDAWLPGVTHSCYTLPRAGGIIMLRTDAQGHCYGLLDDSGTGVFTPEAFGIDPVTRGLQQKLLNNNRSIDDGDLTVVWLGSLSCDTVPSDSTRCSDGRDYPSERDQLRGLLFAQTQLAAVDGGHRLHVVIADATQDVRHIEDVARMIVERRDSLGRMVVIGGGDSRDSTQRAINRLLDAGIPFIAPNLLADLGAPSRPFVDRPGYLQLGASNMDFAEDTAARLTHLFPDGFRLDIFQHPDPTDQYTTSLVNDLLTALRAVPHATGRRVPDLAGLDASVCAGPADGPPTVLFFADRWTRFAEFVQRVNSLCGHSKPRLVIADSSVSRFIADYQLRAVTNANWPIDYYASGPACADLSPSAYATLTAQAQASAALLKLPAGFACADRTQAGPEGELLRACTLDAAAKRNSQPCTANDLGSFLVPAYDAAMLADALLPAERLTRDELATLNLPSITLATGNTASVRDGRLLAPTIAVRLWHVDPLYDPTRIWERPSTELTLPSDSGGGIPRP
;
A
#
# COMPACT_ATOMS: atom_id res chain seq x y z
N MET A 1 -93.40 -21.86 41.66
CA MET A 1 -92.10 -21.70 42.35
C MET A 1 -91.03 -22.24 41.43
N THR A 2 -90.27 -21.36 40.79
CA THR A 2 -88.92 -21.60 40.26
C THR A 2 -88.37 -20.28 39.72
N ASP A 3 -87.08 -20.09 39.95
CA ASP A 3 -86.34 -18.83 40.00
C ASP A 3 -86.10 -18.16 38.64
N GLY A 4 -85.98 -16.83 38.68
CA GLY A 4 -85.56 -15.99 37.58
C GLY A 4 -84.04 -15.86 37.50
N GLU A 5 -83.49 -16.09 36.31
CA GLU A 5 -82.07 -15.96 36.00
C GLU A 5 -81.88 -14.83 34.96
N GLN A 6 -81.19 -13.75 35.36
CA GLN A 6 -80.83 -12.62 34.49
C GLN A 6 -79.70 -13.01 33.53
N LYS A 7 -79.93 -12.84 32.21
CA LYS A 7 -78.94 -13.06 31.16
C LYS A 7 -78.31 -11.71 30.76
N ALA A 8 -77.03 -11.53 31.09
CA ALA A 8 -76.26 -10.34 30.75
C ALA A 8 -75.91 -10.28 29.25
N GLU A 9 -76.26 -9.18 28.57
CA GLU A 9 -75.81 -8.88 27.21
C GLU A 9 -74.35 -8.41 27.22
N GLY A 10 -73.50 -9.11 26.46
CA GLY A 10 -72.07 -8.84 26.36
C GLY A 10 -71.74 -7.62 25.49
N ASN A 11 -70.92 -6.73 26.04
CA ASN A 11 -70.42 -5.50 25.43
C ASN A 11 -69.64 -5.76 24.11
N PRO A 12 -70.07 -5.21 22.95
CA PRO A 12 -69.47 -5.45 21.63
C PRO A 12 -68.01 -4.97 21.49
N GLY A 13 -67.51 -4.11 22.38
CA GLY A 13 -66.10 -3.70 22.41
C GLY A 13 -65.11 -4.79 22.84
N THR A 14 -65.59 -5.91 23.41
CA THR A 14 -64.72 -7.02 23.85
C THR A 14 -64.38 -8.01 22.74
N ARG A 15 -65.17 -8.07 21.65
CA ARG A 15 -65.00 -9.04 20.56
C ARG A 15 -63.88 -8.65 19.59
N THR A 16 -63.77 -7.37 19.22
CA THR A 16 -62.73 -6.81 18.34
C THR A 16 -61.35 -6.81 18.98
N ASN A 17 -61.25 -6.58 20.28
CA ASN A 17 -59.99 -6.64 21.02
C ASN A 17 -59.46 -8.07 21.16
N ARG A 18 -60.34 -9.07 21.26
CA ARG A 18 -59.96 -10.49 21.33
C ARG A 18 -59.43 -11.00 19.99
N GLU A 19 -60.06 -10.58 18.89
CA GLU A 19 -59.61 -10.93 17.53
C GLU A 19 -58.28 -10.25 17.15
N LEU A 20 -58.06 -9.00 17.57
CA LEU A 20 -56.79 -8.30 17.38
C LEU A 20 -55.66 -8.93 18.24
N ALA A 21 -55.97 -9.35 19.47
CA ALA A 21 -55.04 -10.04 20.35
C ALA A 21 -54.64 -11.42 19.82
N GLU A 22 -55.57 -12.18 19.23
CA GLU A 22 -55.26 -13.45 18.56
C GLU A 22 -54.44 -13.25 17.27
N ARG A 23 -54.68 -12.16 16.53
CA ARG A 23 -53.91 -11.81 15.31
C ARG A 23 -52.48 -11.36 15.60
N LEU A 24 -52.23 -10.70 16.72
CA LEU A 24 -50.89 -10.23 17.12
C LEU A 24 -50.09 -11.28 17.90
N ARG A 25 -50.74 -12.34 18.40
CA ARG A 25 -50.13 -13.40 19.21
C ARG A 25 -48.90 -14.06 18.57
N PRO A 26 -48.88 -14.40 17.26
CA PRO A 26 -47.71 -15.05 16.65
C PRO A 26 -46.50 -14.11 16.56
N ALA A 27 -46.72 -12.83 16.25
CA ALA A 27 -45.67 -11.82 16.18
C ALA A 27 -45.11 -11.51 17.58
N LEU A 28 -45.98 -11.38 18.57
CA LEU A 28 -45.58 -11.21 19.98
C LEU A 28 -44.84 -12.44 20.51
N ASN A 29 -45.25 -13.65 20.15
CA ASN A 29 -44.56 -14.89 20.54
C ASN A 29 -43.19 -15.00 19.88
N LEU A 30 -43.03 -14.59 18.61
CA LEU A 30 -41.74 -14.57 17.92
C LEU A 30 -40.79 -13.53 18.55
N ILE A 31 -41.30 -12.33 18.84
CA ILE A 31 -40.53 -11.28 19.52
C ILE A 31 -40.11 -11.76 20.91
N ALA A 32 -41.03 -12.36 21.67
CA ALA A 32 -40.72 -12.93 22.99
C ALA A 32 -39.68 -14.06 22.89
N PHE A 33 -39.80 -14.95 21.90
CA PHE A 33 -38.83 -16.03 21.68
C PHE A 33 -37.43 -15.51 21.34
N VAL A 34 -37.33 -14.51 20.45
CA VAL A 34 -36.06 -13.88 20.08
C VAL A 34 -35.44 -13.14 21.27
N LEU A 35 -36.24 -12.45 22.09
CA LEU A 35 -35.76 -11.77 23.29
C LEU A 35 -35.31 -12.75 24.38
N VAL A 36 -36.02 -13.87 24.56
CA VAL A 36 -35.63 -14.93 25.51
C VAL A 36 -34.36 -15.65 25.04
N ALA A 37 -34.25 -15.98 23.75
CA ALA A 37 -33.05 -16.59 23.17
C ALA A 37 -31.84 -15.65 23.27
N ALA A 38 -32.01 -14.37 22.95
CA ALA A 38 -30.98 -13.35 23.13
C ALA A 38 -30.58 -13.23 24.61
N GLY A 39 -31.54 -13.18 25.54
CA GLY A 39 -31.28 -13.12 26.98
C GLY A 39 -30.51 -14.33 27.52
N LEU A 40 -30.87 -15.55 27.09
CA LEU A 40 -30.21 -16.79 27.50
C LEU A 40 -28.74 -16.83 27.04
N VAL A 41 -28.48 -16.40 25.80
CA VAL A 41 -27.14 -16.31 25.22
C VAL A 41 -26.30 -15.23 25.90
N THR A 42 -26.93 -14.12 26.33
CA THR A 42 -26.28 -13.03 27.05
C THR A 42 -25.77 -13.47 28.44
N VAL A 43 -26.59 -14.23 29.18
CA VAL A 43 -26.25 -14.76 30.50
C VAL A 43 -25.12 -15.80 30.43
N LEU A 44 -25.04 -16.55 29.33
CA LEU A 44 -24.03 -17.60 29.13
C LEU A 44 -22.64 -17.05 28.72
N LEU A 45 -22.54 -15.86 28.11
CA LEU A 45 -21.29 -15.42 27.43
C LEU A 45 -20.71 -14.05 27.86
N GLY A 46 -21.52 -13.12 28.37
CA GLY A 46 -21.13 -11.72 28.62
C GLY A 46 -20.74 -11.37 30.06
N GLY A 47 -20.77 -12.34 30.98
CA GLY A 47 -20.68 -12.08 32.41
C GLY A 47 -21.98 -11.50 32.99
N PRO A 48 -22.32 -11.82 34.24
CA PRO A 48 -23.69 -11.70 34.76
C PRO A 48 -24.20 -10.26 34.90
N VAL A 49 -23.32 -9.26 34.99
CA VAL A 49 -23.71 -7.87 35.33
C VAL A 49 -24.12 -7.06 34.09
N VAL A 50 -23.31 -7.07 33.03
CA VAL A 50 -23.59 -6.30 31.79
C VAL A 50 -24.77 -6.89 31.03
N GLY A 51 -24.88 -8.22 31.04
CA GLY A 51 -26.02 -8.92 30.45
C GLY A 51 -27.34 -8.57 31.12
N LEU A 52 -27.35 -8.50 32.46
CA LEU A 52 -28.56 -8.21 33.22
C LEU A 52 -29.02 -6.76 33.03
N VAL A 53 -28.09 -5.79 33.01
CA VAL A 53 -28.43 -4.37 32.75
C VAL A 53 -29.03 -4.18 31.36
N THR A 54 -28.46 -4.82 30.34
CA THR A 54 -28.94 -4.72 28.95
C THR A 54 -30.32 -5.36 28.80
N ILE A 55 -30.54 -6.53 29.40
CA ILE A 55 -31.85 -7.19 29.42
C ILE A 55 -32.89 -6.32 30.14
N VAL A 56 -32.53 -5.71 31.28
CA VAL A 56 -33.43 -4.83 32.04
C VAL A 56 -33.81 -3.59 31.24
N VAL A 57 -32.86 -2.95 30.55
CA VAL A 57 -33.12 -1.75 29.73
C VAL A 57 -34.00 -2.08 28.52
N VAL A 58 -33.71 -3.17 27.81
CA VAL A 58 -34.52 -3.60 26.65
C VAL A 58 -35.92 -4.04 27.09
N ALA A 59 -36.04 -4.78 28.20
CA ALA A 59 -37.33 -5.17 28.75
C ALA A 59 -38.13 -3.95 29.24
N ALA A 60 -37.49 -2.99 29.90
CA ALA A 60 -38.12 -1.75 30.34
C ALA A 60 -38.63 -0.92 29.15
N LEU A 61 -37.83 -0.77 28.09
CA LEU A 61 -38.22 -0.07 26.86
C LEU A 61 -39.37 -0.78 26.14
N ALA A 62 -39.34 -2.11 26.05
CA ALA A 62 -40.43 -2.89 25.45
C ALA A 62 -41.73 -2.76 26.25
N VAL A 63 -41.66 -2.82 27.59
CA VAL A 63 -42.80 -2.64 28.49
C VAL A 63 -43.36 -1.22 28.40
N VAL A 64 -42.51 -0.20 28.41
CA VAL A 64 -42.92 1.22 28.26
C VAL A 64 -43.60 1.42 26.91
N THR A 65 -43.01 0.93 25.83
CA THR A 65 -43.57 1.05 24.47
C THR A 65 -44.92 0.33 24.37
N TRP A 66 -45.04 -0.86 24.97
CA TRP A 66 -46.29 -1.62 25.01
C TRP A 66 -47.37 -0.93 25.88
N LEU A 67 -47.00 -0.39 27.04
CA LEU A 67 -47.91 0.37 27.91
C LEU A 67 -48.40 1.65 27.22
N LEU A 68 -47.51 2.38 26.55
CA LEU A 68 -47.85 3.58 25.77
C LEU A 68 -48.76 3.23 24.59
N TYR A 69 -48.52 2.11 23.91
CA TYR A 69 -49.40 1.61 22.85
C TYR A 69 -50.78 1.23 23.39
N ARG A 70 -50.84 0.50 24.52
CA ARG A 70 -52.10 0.07 25.14
C ARG A 70 -52.91 1.25 25.68
N ARG A 71 -52.23 2.29 26.15
CA ARG A 71 -52.83 3.54 26.63
C ARG A 71 -52.95 4.60 25.54
N ARG A 72 -52.74 4.27 24.26
CA ARG A 72 -52.76 5.23 23.14
C ARG A 72 -54.03 6.09 23.11
N GLU A 73 -55.20 5.46 23.25
CA GLU A 73 -56.49 6.16 23.26
C GLU A 73 -56.62 7.09 24.48
N ASP A 74 -56.17 6.64 25.66
CA ASP A 74 -56.16 7.45 26.89
C ASP A 74 -55.15 8.60 26.83
N LEU A 75 -53.94 8.38 26.30
CA LEU A 75 -52.91 9.39 26.11
C LEU A 75 -53.32 10.41 25.07
N ARG A 76 -53.96 9.97 23.98
CA ARG A 76 -54.56 10.86 22.99
C ARG A 76 -55.68 11.68 23.64
N GLY A 77 -56.52 11.06 24.47
CA GLY A 77 -57.53 11.74 25.27
C GLY A 77 -56.95 12.73 26.29
N TYR A 78 -55.81 12.43 26.90
CA TYR A 78 -55.10 13.31 27.85
C TYR A 78 -54.41 14.48 27.16
N LEU A 79 -53.77 14.25 26.02
CA LEU A 79 -53.21 15.30 25.17
C LEU A 79 -54.31 16.24 24.66
N MET A 80 -55.49 15.70 24.32
CA MET A 80 -56.68 16.47 23.97
C MET A 80 -57.30 17.23 25.16
N ARG A 81 -57.01 16.84 26.41
CA ARG A 81 -57.41 17.57 27.63
C ARG A 81 -56.33 18.53 28.15
N GLY A 82 -55.20 18.64 27.45
CA GLY A 82 -54.07 19.48 27.82
C GLY A 82 -54.39 20.99 27.88
N PRO A 83 -53.41 21.81 28.29
CA PRO A 83 -53.51 23.26 28.34
C PRO A 83 -54.08 23.83 27.04
N ALA A 84 -54.80 24.95 27.11
CA ALA A 84 -55.52 25.54 25.98
C ALA A 84 -54.67 25.68 24.70
N TRP A 85 -53.36 25.92 24.82
CA TRP A 85 -52.46 25.99 23.66
C TRP A 85 -52.19 24.65 22.95
N VAL A 86 -52.25 23.51 23.65
CA VAL A 86 -52.17 22.16 23.04
C VAL A 86 -53.49 21.83 22.34
N ARG A 87 -54.61 22.25 22.93
CA ARG A 87 -55.93 22.15 22.29
C ARG A 87 -56.04 23.10 21.09
N ASP A 88 -55.54 24.33 21.15
CA ASP A 88 -55.53 25.24 20.00
C ASP A 88 -54.61 24.75 18.87
N LEU A 89 -53.55 23.99 19.19
CA LEU A 89 -52.71 23.32 18.20
C LEU A 89 -53.43 22.15 17.48
N VAL A 90 -54.42 21.54 18.13
CA VAL A 90 -55.11 20.33 17.64
C VAL A 90 -56.54 20.62 17.13
N ASP A 91 -57.22 21.62 17.68
CA ASP A 91 -58.62 22.02 17.42
C ASP A 91 -58.75 23.46 16.83
N GLY A 92 -57.64 24.11 16.45
CA GLY A 92 -57.63 25.51 15.99
C GLY A 92 -58.42 25.85 14.71
N SER A 93 -59.69 26.21 14.91
CA SER A 93 -60.57 27.13 14.15
C SER A 93 -61.24 26.68 12.83
N GLU A 94 -62.51 27.05 12.67
CA GLU A 94 -63.37 26.92 11.49
C GLU A 94 -62.81 27.46 10.16
N LYS A 95 -61.63 28.10 10.16
CA LYS A 95 -60.86 28.39 8.93
C LYS A 95 -59.94 27.24 8.50
N ALA A 96 -60.04 26.07 9.13
CA ALA A 96 -59.11 24.96 9.00
C ALA A 96 -59.38 23.97 7.86
N SER A 97 -60.29 24.17 6.90
CA SER A 97 -60.41 23.23 5.77
C SER A 97 -59.22 23.30 4.79
N THR A 98 -58.56 24.46 4.69
CA THR A 98 -57.31 24.65 3.92
C THR A 98 -56.06 24.32 4.74
N LEU A 99 -56.08 24.53 6.06
CA LEU A 99 -54.97 24.17 6.96
C LEU A 99 -54.98 22.70 7.39
N THR A 100 -56.11 21.98 7.44
CA THR A 100 -56.14 20.53 7.73
C THR A 100 -55.55 19.69 6.60
N ARG A 101 -55.68 20.09 5.33
CA ARG A 101 -54.88 19.48 4.24
C ARG A 101 -53.39 19.76 4.40
N LYS A 102 -53.03 20.95 4.91
CA LYS A 102 -51.63 21.33 5.18
C LYS A 102 -51.07 20.61 6.42
N ALA A 103 -51.88 20.40 7.45
CA ALA A 103 -51.56 19.75 8.72
C ALA A 103 -51.54 18.22 8.61
N SER A 104 -52.42 17.63 7.80
CA SER A 104 -52.31 16.23 7.39
C SER A 104 -51.06 16.01 6.55
N SER A 105 -50.70 16.98 5.69
CA SER A 105 -49.39 16.93 5.04
C SER A 105 -48.24 17.06 6.04
N LEU A 106 -48.28 17.99 7.00
CA LEU A 106 -47.21 18.20 7.99
C LEU A 106 -46.99 16.98 8.90
N THR A 107 -48.06 16.31 9.32
CA THR A 107 -47.96 15.06 10.10
C THR A 107 -47.41 13.90 9.26
N GLU A 108 -47.71 13.86 7.96
CA GLU A 108 -47.11 12.90 7.03
C GLU A 108 -45.62 13.21 6.73
N HIS A 109 -45.24 14.49 6.60
CA HIS A 109 -43.86 14.90 6.45
C HIS A 109 -43.05 14.69 7.73
N ALA A 110 -43.65 14.88 8.91
CA ALA A 110 -43.01 14.63 10.20
C ALA A 110 -42.78 13.12 10.44
N ALA A 111 -43.72 12.26 10.03
CA ALA A 111 -43.52 10.81 10.06
C ALA A 111 -42.43 10.36 9.08
N LEU A 112 -42.36 10.96 7.88
CA LEU A 112 -41.29 10.70 6.91
C LEU A 112 -39.92 11.16 7.44
N ALA A 113 -39.86 12.34 8.06
CA ALA A 113 -38.65 12.89 8.67
C ALA A 113 -38.16 12.00 9.83
N ALA A 114 -39.09 11.45 10.63
CA ALA A 114 -38.74 10.51 11.69
C ALA A 114 -38.17 9.19 11.15
N VAL A 115 -38.72 8.66 10.05
CA VAL A 115 -38.17 7.47 9.38
C VAL A 115 -36.79 7.76 8.80
N LEU A 116 -36.61 8.89 8.11
CA LEU A 116 -35.31 9.32 7.57
C LEU A 116 -34.29 9.49 8.70
N ALA A 117 -34.65 10.13 9.81
CA ALA A 117 -33.78 10.29 10.96
C ALA A 117 -33.42 8.94 11.61
N LEU A 118 -34.37 7.99 11.70
CA LEU A 118 -34.11 6.64 12.20
C LEU A 118 -33.14 5.86 11.28
N VAL A 119 -33.31 5.98 9.96
CA VAL A 119 -32.41 5.36 8.98
C VAL A 119 -31.03 5.98 9.04
N VAL A 120 -30.93 7.31 9.14
CA VAL A 120 -29.66 8.03 9.32
C VAL A 120 -28.97 7.56 10.60
N VAL A 121 -29.70 7.39 11.71
CA VAL A 121 -29.17 6.86 12.96
C VAL A 121 -28.66 5.42 12.81
N VAL A 122 -29.40 4.56 12.10
CA VAL A 122 -28.96 3.16 11.85
C VAL A 122 -27.72 3.12 10.96
N VAL A 123 -27.66 3.97 9.93
CA VAL A 123 -26.48 4.09 9.05
C VAL A 123 -25.29 4.67 9.81
N ASP A 124 -25.49 5.71 10.63
CA ASP A 124 -24.45 6.29 11.48
C ASP A 124 -23.89 5.26 12.47
N VAL A 125 -24.74 4.46 13.12
CA VAL A 125 -24.31 3.36 14.01
C VAL A 125 -23.56 2.28 13.23
N ALA A 126 -24.00 1.94 12.02
CA ALA A 126 -23.33 0.95 11.18
C ALA A 126 -21.95 1.42 10.67
N VAL A 127 -21.82 2.71 10.35
CA VAL A 127 -20.57 3.33 9.88
C VAL A 127 -19.60 3.57 11.04
N THR A 128 -20.09 4.02 12.19
CA THR A 128 -19.23 4.44 13.32
C THR A 128 -18.93 3.33 14.33
N GLY A 129 -19.78 2.29 14.36
CA GLY A 129 -19.68 1.16 15.29
C GLY A 129 -19.97 1.52 16.75
N ARG A 130 -20.65 2.65 17.03
CA ARG A 130 -20.96 3.10 18.41
C ARG A 130 -22.46 3.32 18.60
N LEU A 131 -23.10 2.52 19.46
CA LEU A 131 -24.45 2.79 19.95
C LEU A 131 -24.37 3.54 21.30
N THR A 132 -24.39 4.88 21.26
CA THR A 132 -24.43 5.65 22.51
C THR A 132 -25.85 5.64 23.09
N LEU A 133 -25.97 5.77 24.41
CA LEU A 133 -27.27 5.85 25.09
C LEU A 133 -28.16 6.94 24.49
N GLY A 134 -27.57 8.07 24.09
CA GLY A 134 -28.27 9.18 23.43
C GLY A 134 -28.87 8.79 22.08
N VAL A 135 -28.14 8.04 21.25
CA VAL A 135 -28.61 7.55 19.95
C VAL A 135 -29.77 6.55 20.12
N ALA A 136 -29.68 5.66 21.11
CA ALA A 136 -30.77 4.73 21.43
C ALA A 136 -32.04 5.46 21.91
N LEU A 137 -31.88 6.52 22.72
CA LEU A 137 -32.99 7.34 23.22
C LEU A 137 -33.66 8.14 22.10
N VAL A 138 -32.88 8.73 21.20
CA VAL A 138 -33.39 9.46 20.02
C VAL A 138 -34.14 8.51 19.08
N ALA A 139 -33.61 7.31 18.82
CA ALA A 139 -34.30 6.31 18.00
C ALA A 139 -35.63 5.85 18.64
N ALA A 140 -35.65 5.64 19.96
CA ALA A 140 -36.87 5.29 20.69
C ALA A 140 -37.92 6.40 20.66
N LEU A 141 -37.51 7.67 20.83
CA LEU A 141 -38.41 8.83 20.75
C LEU A 141 -38.99 9.03 19.34
N LEU A 142 -38.18 8.86 18.30
CA LEU A 142 -38.62 8.93 16.91
C LEU A 142 -39.58 7.79 16.54
N GLY A 143 -39.30 6.57 17.02
CA GLY A 143 -40.20 5.42 16.86
C GLY A 143 -41.54 5.61 17.58
N LEU A 144 -41.52 6.18 18.79
CA LEU A 144 -42.72 6.52 19.55
C LEU A 144 -43.56 7.59 18.83
N PHE A 145 -42.91 8.63 18.32
CA PHE A 145 -43.57 9.69 17.56
C PHE A 145 -44.21 9.16 16.27
N GLY A 146 -43.52 8.27 15.54
CA GLY A 146 -44.07 7.60 14.36
C GLY A 146 -45.28 6.71 14.67
N ALA A 147 -45.23 5.97 15.77
CA ALA A 147 -46.33 5.11 16.21
C ALA A 147 -47.58 5.91 16.63
N LEU A 148 -47.39 7.08 17.22
CA LEU A 148 -48.48 7.98 17.64
C LEU A 148 -49.12 8.73 16.46
N THR A 149 -48.34 9.03 15.41
CA THR A 149 -48.81 9.83 14.26
C THR A 149 -49.34 8.99 13.09
N SER A 150 -49.01 7.71 13.01
CA SER A 150 -49.47 6.82 11.92
C SER A 150 -50.92 6.31 12.09
N LYS A 151 -51.66 6.31 10.98
CA LYS A 151 -52.95 5.61 10.85
C LYS A 151 -52.80 4.09 10.72
N ASP A 152 -51.66 3.61 10.25
CA ASP A 152 -51.36 2.17 10.08
C ASP A 152 -50.34 1.74 11.13
N SER A 153 -50.83 1.43 12.33
CA SER A 153 -49.99 1.07 13.48
C SER A 153 -49.35 -0.30 13.35
N ALA A 154 -49.89 -1.18 12.49
CA ALA A 154 -49.31 -2.51 12.25
C ALA A 154 -48.02 -2.43 11.43
N ALA A 155 -48.00 -1.60 10.38
CA ALA A 155 -46.78 -1.35 9.60
C ALA A 155 -45.66 -0.72 10.45
N TRP A 156 -46.02 0.21 11.35
CA TRP A 156 -45.06 0.84 12.26
C TRP A 156 -44.52 -0.10 13.33
N LEU A 157 -45.34 -0.98 13.89
CA LEU A 157 -44.87 -2.02 14.81
C LEU A 157 -43.85 -2.95 14.14
N ILE A 158 -44.05 -3.29 12.87
CA ILE A 158 -43.10 -4.11 12.10
C ILE A 158 -41.79 -3.34 11.87
N VAL A 159 -41.84 -2.07 11.47
CA VAL A 159 -40.64 -1.24 11.25
C VAL A 159 -39.87 -1.03 12.55
N CYS A 160 -40.53 -0.69 13.66
CA CYS A 160 -39.90 -0.54 14.96
C CYS A 160 -39.33 -1.87 15.47
N ALA A 161 -40.02 -2.99 15.26
CA ALA A 161 -39.51 -4.31 15.62
C ALA A 161 -38.29 -4.70 14.77
N LEU A 162 -38.29 -4.42 13.47
CA LEU A 162 -37.13 -4.67 12.60
C LEU A 162 -35.94 -3.80 13.01
N ALA A 163 -36.16 -2.52 13.28
CA ALA A 163 -35.12 -1.60 13.72
C ALA A 163 -34.53 -2.01 15.09
N ALA A 164 -35.38 -2.46 16.02
CA ALA A 164 -34.95 -2.98 17.30
C ALA A 164 -34.15 -4.29 17.15
N ILE A 165 -34.59 -5.22 16.29
CA ILE A 165 -33.88 -6.46 16.00
C ILE A 165 -32.52 -6.16 15.35
N LEU A 166 -32.47 -5.25 14.38
CA LEU A 166 -31.22 -4.80 13.78
C LEU A 166 -30.30 -4.18 14.83
N ALA A 167 -30.78 -3.24 15.64
CA ALA A 167 -29.97 -2.60 16.69
C ALA A 167 -29.42 -3.63 17.70
N VAL A 168 -30.26 -4.56 18.14
CA VAL A 168 -29.87 -5.68 19.02
C VAL A 168 -28.81 -6.52 18.31
N VAL A 169 -29.07 -7.08 17.14
CA VAL A 169 -28.12 -7.96 16.45
C VAL A 169 -26.79 -7.26 16.15
N THR A 170 -26.81 -5.96 15.82
CA THR A 170 -25.59 -5.17 15.54
C THR A 170 -24.76 -4.95 16.81
N VAL A 171 -25.40 -4.63 17.94
CA VAL A 171 -24.75 -4.46 19.24
C VAL A 171 -24.22 -5.80 19.79
N PHE A 172 -24.99 -6.88 19.62
CA PHE A 172 -24.62 -8.22 20.09
C PHE A 172 -23.55 -8.88 19.22
N ALA A 173 -23.55 -8.64 17.90
CA ALA A 173 -22.46 -9.04 17.01
C ALA A 173 -21.15 -8.31 17.34
N ALA A 174 -21.20 -7.11 17.92
CA ALA A 174 -20.00 -6.42 18.38
C ALA A 174 -19.36 -7.08 19.63
N ASP A 175 -20.16 -7.73 20.49
CA ASP A 175 -19.70 -8.29 21.77
C ASP A 175 -19.34 -9.78 21.71
N MET A 176 -19.91 -10.55 20.76
CA MET A 176 -19.57 -11.97 20.57
C MET A 176 -18.12 -12.20 20.09
N PHE A 177 -17.48 -11.22 19.47
CA PHE A 177 -16.12 -11.34 18.98
C PHE A 177 -15.15 -10.72 19.98
N ARG A 178 -14.54 -11.58 20.83
CA ARG A 178 -13.51 -11.22 21.83
C ARG A 178 -12.15 -10.85 21.22
N GLY A 179 -12.10 -10.55 19.92
CA GLY A 179 -10.91 -9.99 19.25
C GLY A 179 -10.83 -8.47 19.41
N GLY A 180 -9.74 -7.86 18.92
CA GLY A 180 -9.53 -6.41 18.90
C GLY A 180 -10.71 -5.64 18.29
N SER A 181 -10.76 -4.32 18.50
CA SER A 181 -11.85 -3.41 18.08
C SER A 181 -12.36 -3.62 16.65
N ASP A 182 -11.49 -4.16 15.82
CA ASP A 182 -11.62 -4.32 14.38
C ASP A 182 -12.33 -5.63 13.99
N ALA A 183 -12.18 -6.70 14.78
CA ALA A 183 -12.98 -7.93 14.65
C ALA A 183 -14.47 -7.66 14.95
N ARG A 184 -14.73 -6.69 15.84
CA ARG A 184 -16.08 -6.20 16.15
C ARG A 184 -16.66 -5.39 14.99
N GLY A 185 -15.85 -4.56 14.35
CA GLY A 185 -16.23 -3.81 13.14
C GLY A 185 -16.60 -4.71 11.95
N LEU A 186 -15.86 -5.81 11.75
CA LEU A 186 -16.16 -6.82 10.73
C LEU A 186 -17.50 -7.51 10.99
N ALA A 187 -17.75 -7.96 12.21
CA ALA A 187 -18.99 -8.63 12.58
C ALA A 187 -20.21 -7.72 12.40
N ILE A 188 -20.08 -6.44 12.75
CA ILE A 188 -21.10 -5.40 12.51
C ILE A 188 -21.36 -5.24 11.01
N SER A 189 -20.32 -5.18 10.19
CA SER A 189 -20.42 -4.98 8.74
C SER A 189 -21.06 -6.18 8.03
N VAL A 190 -20.67 -7.41 8.41
CA VAL A 190 -21.27 -8.65 7.88
C VAL A 190 -22.72 -8.78 8.34
N ALA A 191 -23.04 -8.46 9.60
CA ALA A 191 -24.41 -8.45 10.09
C ALA A 191 -25.27 -7.39 9.37
N ALA A 192 -24.74 -6.18 9.14
CA ALA A 192 -25.46 -5.12 8.43
C ALA A 192 -25.80 -5.47 6.97
N VAL A 193 -25.03 -6.36 6.33
CA VAL A 193 -25.25 -6.77 4.92
C VAL A 193 -26.05 -8.06 4.81
N VAL A 194 -25.73 -9.08 5.60
CA VAL A 194 -26.34 -10.42 5.48
C VAL A 194 -27.73 -10.47 6.09
N LEU A 195 -27.95 -9.80 7.23
CA LEU A 195 -29.23 -9.89 7.94
C LEU A 195 -30.41 -9.29 7.15
N PRO A 196 -30.29 -8.11 6.50
CA PRO A 196 -31.38 -7.57 5.68
C PRO A 196 -31.72 -8.47 4.50
N VAL A 197 -30.74 -9.16 3.89
CA VAL A 197 -30.96 -10.07 2.75
C VAL A 197 -31.67 -11.34 3.20
N VAL A 198 -31.21 -11.94 4.30
CA VAL A 198 -31.80 -13.18 4.85
C VAL A 198 -33.20 -12.94 5.43
N ILE A 199 -33.43 -11.79 6.06
CA ILE A 199 -34.73 -11.43 6.66
C ILE A 199 -35.70 -10.91 5.59
N SER A 200 -35.25 -10.14 4.59
CA SER A 200 -36.14 -9.55 3.59
C SER A 200 -36.82 -10.59 2.71
N ASN A 201 -36.16 -11.69 2.35
CA ASN A 201 -36.71 -12.67 1.41
C ASN A 201 -38.02 -13.35 1.91
N PRO A 202 -38.07 -13.90 3.14
CA PRO A 202 -39.33 -14.44 3.69
C PRO A 202 -40.34 -13.34 4.06
N LEU A 203 -39.90 -12.16 4.50
CA LEU A 203 -40.80 -11.06 4.85
C LEU A 203 -41.50 -10.47 3.62
N PHE A 204 -40.76 -10.24 2.53
CA PHE A 204 -41.33 -9.79 1.26
C PHE A 204 -42.26 -10.84 0.67
N GLY A 205 -41.93 -12.14 0.75
CA GLY A 205 -42.85 -13.20 0.34
C GLY A 205 -44.19 -13.17 1.08
N GLN A 206 -44.18 -12.91 2.40
CA GLN A 206 -45.40 -12.81 3.20
C GLN A 206 -46.15 -11.49 3.03
N LEU A 207 -45.45 -10.36 2.86
CA LEU A 207 -46.05 -9.04 2.61
C LEU A 207 -46.67 -8.96 1.21
N ASN A 208 -45.96 -9.48 0.21
CA ASN A 208 -46.40 -9.45 -1.19
C ASN A 208 -47.63 -10.36 -1.40
N SER A 209 -47.64 -11.56 -0.80
CA SER A 209 -48.79 -12.47 -0.89
C SER A 209 -50.03 -11.98 -0.14
N ARG A 210 -49.90 -11.15 0.90
CA ARG A 210 -51.05 -10.73 1.74
C ARG A 210 -51.59 -9.34 1.45
N ILE A 211 -50.73 -8.40 1.07
CA ILE A 211 -51.15 -7.02 0.76
C ILE A 211 -51.69 -6.93 -0.67
N PHE A 212 -51.11 -7.67 -1.62
CA PHE A 212 -51.57 -7.63 -3.02
C PHE A 212 -52.75 -8.58 -3.29
N ALA A 213 -52.91 -9.69 -2.56
CA ALA A 213 -54.05 -10.59 -2.74
C ALA A 213 -55.41 -10.00 -2.32
N ARG A 214 -55.42 -8.98 -1.45
CA ARG A 214 -56.66 -8.26 -1.04
C ARG A 214 -56.96 -7.00 -1.85
N ARG A 215 -56.09 -6.59 -2.78
CA ARG A 215 -56.16 -5.29 -3.48
C ARG A 215 -56.45 -5.38 -4.97
N LYS A 216 -56.85 -6.56 -5.46
CA LYS A 216 -57.12 -6.78 -6.89
C LYS A 216 -58.42 -6.12 -7.38
N ASP A 217 -59.31 -5.72 -6.47
CA ASP A 217 -60.65 -5.21 -6.82
C ASP A 217 -60.80 -3.68 -6.83
N ASP A 218 -59.86 -2.93 -6.23
CA ASP A 218 -59.90 -1.45 -6.23
C ASP A 218 -58.80 -0.88 -7.13
N GLY A 219 -59.20 -0.46 -8.33
CA GLY A 219 -58.34 0.03 -9.39
C GLY A 219 -57.24 0.99 -8.92
N GLY A 220 -56.00 0.53 -9.07
CA GLY A 220 -54.80 1.34 -9.29
C GLY A 220 -54.34 2.22 -8.13
N SER A 221 -53.47 1.69 -7.26
CA SER A 221 -52.54 2.53 -6.51
C SER A 221 -51.12 2.36 -7.05
N ARG A 222 -50.65 3.39 -7.75
CA ARG A 222 -49.23 3.59 -8.06
C ARG A 222 -48.43 3.55 -6.75
N LEU A 223 -47.21 3.00 -6.80
CA LEU A 223 -46.21 3.12 -5.71
C LEU A 223 -46.26 4.55 -5.16
N THR A 224 -46.73 4.69 -3.92
CA THR A 224 -46.85 6.02 -3.30
C THR A 224 -45.44 6.62 -3.15
N LEU A 225 -45.33 7.95 -3.13
CA LEU A 225 -44.06 8.68 -2.94
C LEU A 225 -43.21 8.08 -1.80
N ARG A 226 -43.85 7.55 -0.75
CA ARG A 226 -43.22 6.86 0.38
C ARG A 226 -42.45 5.59 -0.01
N HIS A 227 -43.00 4.77 -0.90
CA HIS A 227 -42.32 3.58 -1.40
C HIS A 227 -41.13 3.96 -2.29
N GLN A 228 -41.26 5.03 -3.08
CA GLN A 228 -40.16 5.52 -3.90
C GLN A 228 -39.02 6.12 -3.06
N VAL A 229 -39.32 6.87 -1.99
CA VAL A 229 -38.29 7.38 -1.08
C VAL A 229 -37.58 6.23 -0.37
N VAL A 230 -38.29 5.22 0.13
CA VAL A 230 -37.67 4.04 0.75
C VAL A 230 -36.82 3.28 -0.26
N LEU A 231 -37.30 3.06 -1.50
CA LEU A 231 -36.52 2.44 -2.56
C LEU A 231 -35.28 3.26 -2.90
N VAL A 232 -35.39 4.59 -3.06
CA VAL A 232 -34.25 5.47 -3.36
C VAL A 232 -33.24 5.43 -2.22
N VAL A 233 -33.67 5.51 -0.96
CA VAL A 233 -32.76 5.41 0.18
C VAL A 233 -32.11 4.03 0.24
N LEU A 234 -32.87 2.95 0.04
CA LEU A 234 -32.32 1.59 0.02
C LEU A 234 -31.33 1.41 -1.15
N THR A 235 -31.63 1.94 -2.33
CA THR A 235 -30.77 1.89 -3.52
C THR A 235 -29.55 2.78 -3.36
N VAL A 236 -29.66 3.95 -2.71
CA VAL A 236 -28.52 4.80 -2.38
C VAL A 236 -27.65 4.11 -1.34
N THR A 237 -28.21 3.56 -0.26
CA THR A 237 -27.46 2.83 0.77
C THR A 237 -26.80 1.56 0.21
N LEU A 238 -27.53 0.76 -0.56
CA LEU A 238 -26.98 -0.43 -1.23
C LEU A 238 -26.00 -0.07 -2.35
N GLY A 239 -26.22 1.06 -3.04
CA GLY A 239 -25.32 1.60 -4.06
C GLY A 239 -24.03 2.13 -3.45
N THR A 240 -24.09 2.85 -2.33
CA THR A 240 -22.91 3.28 -1.57
C THR A 240 -22.18 2.09 -0.95
N LEU A 241 -22.90 1.06 -0.49
CA LEU A 241 -22.32 -0.21 -0.04
C LEU A 241 -21.74 -1.02 -1.20
N GLY A 242 -22.28 -0.92 -2.42
CA GLY A 242 -21.78 -1.56 -3.63
C GLY A 242 -20.52 -0.89 -4.19
N VAL A 243 -20.48 0.45 -4.21
CA VAL A 243 -19.26 1.21 -4.53
C VAL A 243 -18.18 0.98 -3.47
N ALA A 244 -18.57 0.89 -2.19
CA ALA A 244 -17.65 0.45 -1.15
C ALA A 244 -17.23 -1.02 -1.33
N ARG A 245 -18.11 -1.92 -1.80
CA ARG A 245 -17.82 -3.35 -2.01
C ARG A 245 -16.71 -3.56 -3.03
N ASP A 246 -16.68 -2.83 -4.14
CA ASP A 246 -15.66 -3.02 -5.18
C ASP A 246 -14.26 -2.62 -4.72
N ALA A 247 -14.14 -1.70 -3.76
CA ALA A 247 -12.86 -1.32 -3.15
C ALA A 247 -12.54 -2.11 -1.86
N TRP A 248 -13.55 -2.42 -1.06
CA TRP A 248 -13.42 -3.04 0.26
C TRP A 248 -13.31 -4.56 0.19
N LEU A 249 -14.17 -5.22 -0.60
CA LEU A 249 -14.24 -6.68 -0.63
C LEU A 249 -12.92 -7.29 -1.12
N PRO A 250 -12.30 -6.81 -2.22
CA PRO A 250 -10.98 -7.29 -2.62
C PRO A 250 -9.91 -7.03 -1.55
N GLY A 251 -9.90 -5.85 -0.93
CA GLY A 251 -8.93 -5.51 0.12
C GLY A 251 -9.04 -6.41 1.35
N VAL A 252 -10.26 -6.73 1.79
CA VAL A 252 -10.49 -7.64 2.92
C VAL A 252 -10.18 -9.09 2.55
N THR A 253 -10.55 -9.55 1.35
CA THR A 253 -10.25 -10.94 0.93
C THR A 253 -8.76 -11.21 0.78
N HIS A 254 -7.98 -10.19 0.42
CA HIS A 254 -6.54 -10.31 0.20
C HIS A 254 -5.69 -9.78 1.37
N SER A 255 -6.30 -9.41 2.49
CA SER A 255 -5.59 -8.82 3.65
C SER A 255 -4.76 -7.58 3.28
N CYS A 256 -5.32 -6.71 2.43
CA CYS A 256 -4.76 -5.44 1.98
C CYS A 256 -5.67 -4.25 2.36
N TYR A 257 -6.34 -4.30 3.51
CA TYR A 257 -7.29 -3.27 3.94
C TYR A 257 -6.97 -2.72 5.33
N THR A 258 -6.83 -1.41 5.41
CA THR A 258 -6.68 -0.70 6.69
C THR A 258 -8.04 -0.21 7.18
N LEU A 259 -8.40 -0.54 8.42
CA LEU A 259 -9.48 0.20 9.08
C LEU A 259 -8.97 1.61 9.39
N PRO A 260 -9.79 2.67 9.26
CA PRO A 260 -9.38 4.07 9.45
C PRO A 260 -8.85 4.48 10.85
N ARG A 261 -8.57 3.52 11.74
CA ARG A 261 -8.14 3.75 13.12
C ARG A 261 -6.69 3.30 13.43
N ALA A 262 -5.93 2.83 12.45
CA ALA A 262 -4.48 2.69 12.64
C ALA A 262 -3.89 4.07 12.96
N GLY A 263 -3.10 4.18 14.03
CA GLY A 263 -2.50 5.45 14.46
C GLY A 263 -1.42 5.96 13.50
N GLY A 264 -0.94 5.10 12.60
CA GLY A 264 0.01 5.43 11.52
C GLY A 264 -0.64 5.75 10.17
N ILE A 265 0.19 6.24 9.26
CA ILE A 265 -0.02 6.49 7.83
C ILE A 265 0.01 5.16 7.07
N ILE A 266 -0.99 4.32 7.34
CA ILE A 266 -1.19 3.06 6.63
C ILE A 266 -2.29 3.23 5.57
N MET A 267 -1.91 3.11 4.31
CA MET A 267 -2.83 3.25 3.17
C MET A 267 -2.56 2.17 2.14
N LEU A 268 -3.43 1.16 2.10
CA LEU A 268 -3.25 -0.01 1.25
C LEU A 268 -4.37 -0.14 0.23
N ARG A 269 -4.01 -0.70 -0.92
CA ARG A 269 -4.94 -1.13 -1.96
C ARG A 269 -4.53 -2.52 -2.44
N THR A 270 -5.45 -3.15 -3.15
CA THR A 270 -5.20 -4.40 -3.86
C THR A 270 -5.44 -4.19 -5.34
N ASP A 271 -4.68 -4.87 -6.18
CA ASP A 271 -4.98 -4.98 -7.60
C ASP A 271 -5.97 -6.14 -7.87
N ALA A 272 -6.31 -6.32 -9.15
CA ALA A 272 -7.24 -7.35 -9.59
C ALA A 272 -6.72 -8.78 -9.38
N GLN A 273 -5.40 -8.92 -9.22
CA GLN A 273 -4.70 -10.18 -8.96
C GLN A 273 -4.55 -10.47 -7.46
N GLY A 274 -4.94 -9.52 -6.60
CA GLY A 274 -4.88 -9.68 -5.16
C GLY A 274 -3.56 -9.20 -4.52
N HIS A 275 -2.70 -8.49 -5.26
CA HIS A 275 -1.45 -7.99 -4.71
C HIS A 275 -1.68 -6.71 -3.91
N CYS A 276 -1.20 -6.69 -2.66
CA CYS A 276 -1.21 -5.49 -1.84
C CYS A 276 -0.15 -4.50 -2.31
N TYR A 277 -0.50 -3.21 -2.34
CA TYR A 277 0.41 -2.10 -2.59
C TYR A 277 -0.03 -0.86 -1.80
N GLY A 278 0.87 0.11 -1.62
CA GLY A 278 0.55 1.34 -0.90
C GLY A 278 1.63 1.75 0.10
N LEU A 279 1.20 2.35 1.23
CA LEU A 279 2.04 2.97 2.24
C LEU A 279 1.95 2.24 3.59
N LEU A 280 3.11 1.99 4.21
CA LEU A 280 3.26 1.48 5.58
C LEU A 280 4.26 2.35 6.36
N ASP A 281 3.89 2.82 7.54
CA ASP A 281 4.76 3.57 8.45
C ASP A 281 4.75 3.05 9.90
N ASP A 282 3.91 2.05 10.19
CA ASP A 282 3.77 1.43 11.50
C ASP A 282 3.83 -0.09 11.34
N SER A 283 4.43 -0.76 12.34
CA SER A 283 4.47 -2.22 12.45
C SER A 283 3.19 -2.79 13.07
N GLY A 284 2.32 -1.93 13.62
CA GLY A 284 1.03 -2.29 14.20
C GLY A 284 0.13 -3.01 13.20
N THR A 285 -0.23 -4.25 13.52
CA THR A 285 -1.18 -5.04 12.72
C THR A 285 -2.58 -4.47 12.82
N GLY A 286 -2.99 -3.69 11.83
CA GLY A 286 -4.41 -3.57 11.51
C GLY A 286 -4.98 -4.95 11.15
N VAL A 287 -6.29 -5.15 11.33
CA VAL A 287 -6.90 -6.50 11.20
C VAL A 287 -6.82 -7.12 9.80
N PHE A 288 -6.51 -6.34 8.77
CA PHE A 288 -6.27 -6.83 7.41
C PHE A 288 -5.09 -6.12 6.75
N THR A 289 -4.06 -5.80 7.51
CA THR A 289 -2.85 -5.17 6.98
C THR A 289 -1.70 -6.17 7.01
N PRO A 290 -0.92 -6.31 5.93
CA PRO A 290 0.32 -7.03 6.01
C PRO A 290 1.25 -6.30 6.98
N GLU A 291 1.96 -7.05 7.82
CA GLU A 291 2.99 -6.50 8.72
C GLU A 291 4.18 -5.89 7.97
N ALA A 292 4.34 -6.26 6.69
CA ALA A 292 5.39 -5.83 5.79
C ALA A 292 5.06 -6.26 4.35
N PHE A 293 5.58 -5.56 3.34
CA PHE A 293 5.46 -5.95 1.93
C PHE A 293 6.38 -7.12 1.56
N GLY A 294 6.14 -7.71 0.39
CA GLY A 294 6.94 -8.81 -0.15
C GLY A 294 6.72 -10.16 0.52
N ILE A 295 7.38 -11.19 0.00
CA ILE A 295 7.23 -12.59 0.44
C ILE A 295 8.43 -13.12 1.23
N ASP A 296 9.60 -12.48 1.09
CA ASP A 296 10.85 -12.91 1.72
C ASP A 296 10.90 -12.57 3.22
N PRO A 297 11.15 -13.54 4.12
CA PRO A 297 11.22 -13.28 5.57
C PRO A 297 12.33 -12.32 5.99
N VAL A 298 13.44 -12.23 5.24
CA VAL A 298 14.53 -11.28 5.54
C VAL A 298 14.06 -9.85 5.26
N THR A 299 13.48 -9.63 4.08
CA THR A 299 12.82 -8.36 3.69
C THR A 299 11.76 -7.96 4.71
N ARG A 300 10.84 -8.86 5.09
CA ARG A 300 9.79 -8.55 6.07
C ARG A 300 10.36 -8.19 7.45
N GLY A 301 11.33 -8.96 7.95
CA GLY A 301 11.96 -8.66 9.24
C GLY A 301 12.74 -7.34 9.25
N LEU A 302 13.33 -6.94 8.12
CA LEU A 302 13.97 -5.63 7.97
C LEU A 302 12.95 -4.49 8.02
N GLN A 303 11.84 -4.61 7.28
CA GLN A 303 10.77 -3.61 7.29
C GLN A 303 10.19 -3.46 8.69
N GLN A 304 9.84 -4.55 9.36
CA GLN A 304 9.32 -4.50 10.73
C GLN A 304 10.25 -3.75 11.69
N LYS A 305 11.57 -3.95 11.57
CA LYS A 305 12.54 -3.22 12.41
C LYS A 305 12.57 -1.73 12.10
N LEU A 306 12.57 -1.36 10.83
CA LEU A 306 12.52 0.03 10.39
C LEU A 306 11.23 0.72 10.85
N LEU A 307 10.08 0.04 10.72
CA LEU A 307 8.79 0.54 11.18
C LEU A 307 8.72 0.60 12.73
N ASN A 308 9.29 -0.37 13.45
CA ASN A 308 9.41 -0.33 14.92
C ASN A 308 10.32 0.80 15.42
N ASN A 309 11.26 1.28 14.60
CA ASN A 309 12.11 2.42 14.91
C ASN A 309 11.41 3.76 14.64
N ASN A 310 10.30 3.76 13.88
CA ASN A 310 9.51 4.96 13.72
C ASN A 310 8.93 5.38 15.07
N ARG A 311 8.93 6.69 15.28
CA ARG A 311 8.25 7.35 16.38
C ARG A 311 7.17 8.26 15.79
N SER A 312 6.29 8.78 16.66
CA SER A 312 5.38 9.85 16.26
C SER A 312 6.18 10.99 15.61
N ILE A 313 5.67 11.47 14.49
CA ILE A 313 6.28 12.59 13.74
C ILE A 313 6.09 13.86 14.57
N ASP A 314 7.21 14.49 14.95
CA ASP A 314 7.24 15.79 15.61
C ASP A 314 7.68 16.90 14.62
N ASP A 315 7.46 18.16 14.99
CA ASP A 315 7.87 19.31 14.19
C ASP A 315 9.40 19.32 13.98
N GLY A 316 9.84 19.28 12.73
CA GLY A 316 11.25 19.27 12.34
C GLY A 316 11.81 17.88 11.96
N ASP A 317 11.13 16.79 12.31
CA ASP A 317 11.51 15.46 11.85
C ASP A 317 11.52 15.40 10.32
N LEU A 318 12.49 14.68 9.76
CA LEU A 318 12.47 14.35 8.34
C LEU A 318 11.65 13.08 8.13
N THR A 319 10.67 13.12 7.23
CA THR A 319 9.98 11.93 6.74
C THR A 319 10.55 11.52 5.38
N VAL A 320 11.17 10.35 5.31
CA VAL A 320 11.53 9.72 4.03
C VAL A 320 10.45 8.74 3.64
N VAL A 321 9.83 8.97 2.49
CA VAL A 321 9.01 7.96 1.83
C VAL A 321 9.89 7.17 0.88
N TRP A 322 10.23 5.94 1.24
CA TRP A 322 10.94 5.04 0.36
C TRP A 322 9.99 4.49 -0.70
N LEU A 323 10.21 4.80 -1.97
CA LEU A 323 9.37 4.35 -3.08
C LEU A 323 10.08 3.27 -3.90
N GLY A 324 9.55 2.06 -3.88
CA GLY A 324 10.18 0.93 -4.58
C GLY A 324 9.25 -0.26 -4.84
N SER A 325 9.85 -1.44 -4.98
CA SER A 325 9.17 -2.68 -5.33
C SER A 325 9.67 -3.80 -4.41
N LEU A 326 8.80 -4.35 -3.57
CA LEU A 326 9.09 -5.46 -2.66
C LEU A 326 8.23 -6.68 -2.91
N SER A 327 7.14 -6.51 -3.68
CA SER A 327 6.15 -7.55 -3.98
C SER A 327 6.28 -8.03 -5.43
N CYS A 328 6.00 -9.31 -5.69
CA CYS A 328 6.11 -9.93 -7.01
C CYS A 328 4.93 -10.86 -7.31
N ASP A 329 4.72 -11.15 -8.59
CA ASP A 329 3.85 -12.22 -9.05
C ASP A 329 4.50 -13.56 -8.63
N THR A 330 3.79 -14.39 -7.85
CA THR A 330 4.35 -15.62 -7.28
C THR A 330 4.20 -16.85 -8.19
N VAL A 331 5.02 -17.87 -7.98
CA VAL A 331 4.86 -19.17 -8.67
C VAL A 331 3.55 -19.83 -8.19
N PRO A 332 2.65 -20.29 -9.08
CA PRO A 332 1.38 -20.90 -8.66
C PRO A 332 1.54 -22.11 -7.72
N SER A 333 2.64 -22.87 -7.85
CA SER A 333 2.96 -24.02 -7.00
C SER A 333 3.72 -23.67 -5.72
N ASP A 334 4.24 -22.44 -5.59
CA ASP A 334 5.05 -21.99 -4.47
C ASP A 334 4.91 -20.47 -4.28
N SER A 335 4.00 -20.07 -3.39
CA SER A 335 3.73 -18.65 -3.08
C SER A 335 4.86 -17.96 -2.31
N THR A 336 5.93 -18.69 -1.95
CA THR A 336 7.12 -18.12 -1.30
C THR A 336 8.19 -17.67 -2.29
N ARG A 337 7.94 -17.87 -3.59
CA ARG A 337 8.88 -17.52 -4.66
C ARG A 337 8.24 -16.64 -5.72
N CYS A 338 9.00 -15.66 -6.20
CA CYS A 338 8.64 -14.89 -7.38
C CYS A 338 8.72 -15.76 -8.64
N SER A 339 7.76 -15.60 -9.53
CA SER A 339 7.62 -16.37 -10.77
C SER A 339 8.77 -16.15 -11.76
N ASP A 340 9.37 -14.98 -11.72
CA ASP A 340 10.54 -14.57 -12.51
C ASP A 340 11.87 -14.78 -11.77
N GLY A 341 11.83 -15.42 -10.60
CA GLY A 341 12.99 -15.66 -9.76
C GLY A 341 13.52 -14.43 -9.03
N ARG A 342 12.85 -13.26 -9.10
CA ARG A 342 13.32 -12.06 -8.41
C ARG A 342 13.36 -12.24 -6.90
N ASP A 343 14.37 -11.66 -6.28
CA ASP A 343 14.53 -11.68 -4.83
C ASP A 343 14.86 -10.30 -4.24
N TYR A 344 14.69 -9.19 -4.96
CA TYR A 344 14.81 -7.80 -4.45
C TYR A 344 16.02 -7.45 -3.53
N PRO A 345 17.26 -7.88 -3.83
CA PRO A 345 18.43 -7.57 -3.00
C PRO A 345 18.73 -6.07 -2.94
N SER A 346 18.57 -5.36 -4.06
CA SER A 346 18.77 -3.92 -4.17
C SER A 346 17.85 -3.13 -3.25
N GLU A 347 16.57 -3.50 -3.18
CA GLU A 347 15.57 -2.80 -2.38
C GLU A 347 15.79 -3.05 -0.88
N ARG A 348 16.22 -4.27 -0.51
CA ARG A 348 16.67 -4.53 0.87
C ARG A 348 17.87 -3.66 1.25
N ASP A 349 18.86 -3.50 0.38
CA ASP A 349 20.01 -2.64 0.65
C ASP A 349 19.61 -1.19 0.86
N GLN A 350 18.68 -0.66 0.06
CA GLN A 350 18.14 0.69 0.29
C GLN A 350 17.45 0.81 1.65
N LEU A 351 16.60 -0.16 2.02
CA LEU A 351 15.95 -0.18 3.33
C LEU A 351 16.95 -0.29 4.48
N ARG A 352 18.05 -1.04 4.32
CA ARG A 352 19.16 -1.07 5.29
C ARG A 352 19.81 0.31 5.42
N GLY A 353 20.03 1.02 4.30
CA GLY A 353 20.56 2.39 4.28
C GLY A 353 19.65 3.38 5.01
N LEU A 354 18.33 3.22 4.91
CA LEU A 354 17.37 4.06 5.64
C LEU A 354 17.27 3.70 7.12
N LEU A 355 17.26 2.42 7.47
CA LEU A 355 17.36 1.98 8.87
C LEU A 355 18.63 2.54 9.51
N PHE A 356 19.72 2.55 8.76
CA PHE A 356 20.97 3.13 9.18
C PHE A 356 20.85 4.65 9.40
N ALA A 357 20.24 5.37 8.46
CA ALA A 357 19.94 6.80 8.58
C ALA A 357 19.13 7.14 9.84
N GLN A 358 18.13 6.34 10.21
CA GLN A 358 17.33 6.54 11.43
C GLN A 358 18.16 6.56 12.71
N THR A 359 19.26 5.81 12.75
CA THR A 359 20.11 5.73 13.94
C THR A 359 21.17 6.83 14.00
N GLN A 360 21.65 7.31 12.85
CA GLN A 360 22.82 8.18 12.80
C GLN A 360 22.50 9.65 12.61
N LEU A 361 21.49 10.00 11.80
CA LEU A 361 21.22 11.40 11.49
C LEU A 361 20.88 12.20 12.76
N ALA A 362 20.07 11.63 13.65
CA ALA A 362 19.74 12.24 14.93
C ALA A 362 20.92 12.37 15.92
N ALA A 363 22.05 11.67 15.66
CA ALA A 363 23.24 11.72 16.51
C ALA A 363 24.26 12.78 16.05
N VAL A 364 24.09 13.32 14.84
CA VAL A 364 24.95 14.39 14.31
C VAL A 364 24.41 15.74 14.77
N ASP A 365 25.31 16.68 15.08
CA ASP A 365 24.92 18.04 15.46
C ASP A 365 24.14 18.72 14.33
N GLY A 366 22.96 19.24 14.64
CA GLY A 366 22.01 19.80 13.66
C GLY A 366 21.27 18.79 12.78
N GLY A 367 21.48 17.48 12.96
CA GLY A 367 20.75 16.44 12.25
C GLY A 367 19.37 16.17 12.84
N HIS A 368 18.40 15.78 12.01
CA HIS A 368 17.03 15.53 12.46
C HIS A 368 16.75 14.02 12.60
N ARG A 369 15.77 13.70 13.45
CA ARG A 369 15.26 12.34 13.53
C ARG A 369 14.52 12.01 12.22
N LEU A 370 14.72 10.78 11.77
CA LEU A 370 14.15 10.25 10.55
C LEU A 370 12.95 9.34 10.85
N HIS A 371 11.81 9.66 10.27
CA HIS A 371 10.64 8.80 10.15
C HIS A 371 10.61 8.21 8.73
N VAL A 372 10.38 6.90 8.59
CA VAL A 372 10.41 6.24 7.27
C VAL A 372 9.07 5.61 6.93
N VAL A 373 8.52 5.97 5.78
CA VAL A 373 7.34 5.34 5.20
C VAL A 373 7.77 4.45 4.04
N ILE A 374 7.38 3.18 4.08
CA ILE A 374 7.63 2.21 3.01
C ILE A 374 6.48 2.29 2.02
N ALA A 375 6.78 2.69 0.78
CA ALA A 375 5.83 2.78 -0.31
C ALA A 375 6.13 1.71 -1.38
N ASP A 376 5.37 0.61 -1.35
CA ASP A 376 5.50 -0.48 -2.31
C ASP A 376 4.58 -0.27 -3.52
N ALA A 377 5.19 -0.19 -4.69
CA ALA A 377 4.52 -0.10 -5.99
C ALA A 377 4.42 -1.45 -6.71
N THR A 378 4.80 -2.55 -6.05
CA THR A 378 4.83 -3.93 -6.58
C THR A 378 5.76 -4.12 -7.77
N GLN A 379 5.77 -5.31 -8.35
CA GLN A 379 6.64 -5.73 -9.44
C GLN A 379 6.68 -4.70 -10.57
N ASP A 380 7.89 -4.39 -11.04
CA ASP A 380 8.12 -3.44 -12.13
C ASP A 380 7.48 -2.06 -11.89
N VAL A 381 7.29 -1.71 -10.60
CA VAL A 381 6.65 -0.48 -10.13
C VAL A 381 5.29 -0.22 -10.79
N ARG A 382 4.54 -1.29 -11.07
CA ARG A 382 3.25 -1.31 -11.79
C ARG A 382 2.24 -0.29 -11.23
N HIS A 383 2.23 -0.08 -9.92
CA HIS A 383 1.27 0.80 -9.23
C HIS A 383 1.86 2.15 -8.78
N ILE A 384 3.03 2.54 -9.29
CA ILE A 384 3.78 3.71 -8.81
C ILE A 384 3.01 5.04 -8.91
N GLU A 385 2.21 5.22 -9.97
CA GLU A 385 1.40 6.43 -10.12
C GLU A 385 0.30 6.53 -9.06
N ASP A 386 -0.29 5.39 -8.68
CA ASP A 386 -1.30 5.37 -7.63
C ASP A 386 -0.67 5.57 -6.26
N VAL A 387 0.47 4.91 -6.00
CA VAL A 387 1.24 5.13 -4.77
C VAL A 387 1.66 6.60 -4.64
N ALA A 388 2.15 7.23 -5.71
CA ALA A 388 2.46 8.66 -5.71
C ALA A 388 1.23 9.53 -5.39
N ARG A 389 0.04 9.18 -5.89
CA ARG A 389 -1.21 9.83 -5.49
C ARG A 389 -1.49 9.66 -3.99
N MET A 390 -1.31 8.47 -3.43
CA MET A 390 -1.49 8.25 -1.97
C MET A 390 -0.51 9.08 -1.15
N ILE A 391 0.74 9.21 -1.61
CA ILE A 391 1.76 10.05 -0.97
C ILE A 391 1.28 11.52 -0.95
N VAL A 392 0.77 12.02 -2.07
CA VAL A 392 0.21 13.38 -2.15
C VAL A 392 -1.00 13.56 -1.23
N GLU A 393 -1.91 12.58 -1.19
CA GLU A 393 -3.09 12.59 -0.30
C GLU A 393 -2.71 12.59 1.19
N ARG A 394 -1.54 12.01 1.54
CA ARG A 394 -1.02 11.93 2.91
C ARG A 394 0.04 12.98 3.24
N ARG A 395 0.34 13.89 2.32
CA ARG A 395 1.34 14.95 2.50
C ARG A 395 1.16 15.70 3.82
N ASP A 396 -0.09 15.99 4.20
CA ASP A 396 -0.36 16.75 5.43
C ASP A 396 -0.07 15.99 6.72
N SER A 397 -0.14 14.66 6.70
CA SER A 397 0.27 13.81 7.83
C SER A 397 1.76 13.50 7.85
N LEU A 398 2.47 13.70 6.74
CA LEU A 398 3.88 13.31 6.59
C LEU A 398 4.87 14.41 6.99
N GLY A 399 4.42 15.64 7.26
CA GLY A 399 5.29 16.72 7.76
C GLY A 399 6.32 17.19 6.73
N ARG A 400 7.55 17.44 7.18
CA ARG A 400 8.72 17.73 6.32
C ARG A 400 9.13 16.43 5.63
N MET A 401 8.99 16.35 4.31
CA MET A 401 9.10 15.07 3.62
C MET A 401 9.88 15.10 2.30
N VAL A 402 10.46 13.95 1.96
CA VAL A 402 11.10 13.65 0.68
C VAL A 402 10.69 12.26 0.22
N VAL A 403 10.64 12.03 -1.09
CA VAL A 403 10.54 10.68 -1.65
C VAL A 403 11.91 10.24 -2.13
N ILE A 404 12.35 9.05 -1.71
CA ILE A 404 13.64 8.45 -2.11
C ILE A 404 13.38 7.12 -2.80
N GLY A 405 13.97 6.92 -3.98
CA GLY A 405 13.94 5.63 -4.69
C GLY A 405 13.53 5.76 -6.15
N GLY A 406 12.53 4.99 -6.57
CA GLY A 406 11.99 4.99 -7.93
C GLY A 406 12.15 3.68 -8.69
N GLY A 407 12.87 2.69 -8.13
CA GLY A 407 12.92 1.28 -8.53
C GLY A 407 13.43 1.00 -9.95
N ASP A 408 12.66 1.42 -10.95
CA ASP A 408 12.87 1.21 -12.38
C ASP A 408 12.52 2.49 -13.16
N SER A 409 13.40 2.93 -14.06
CA SER A 409 13.14 4.10 -14.92
C SER A 409 12.15 3.75 -16.04
N ARG A 410 10.86 3.86 -15.76
CA ARG A 410 9.74 3.65 -16.69
C ARG A 410 8.94 4.94 -16.89
N ASP A 411 8.13 4.99 -17.94
CA ASP A 411 7.23 6.13 -18.18
C ASP A 411 6.29 6.43 -17.00
N SER A 412 5.78 5.37 -16.35
CA SER A 412 4.94 5.49 -15.15
C SER A 412 5.71 6.10 -13.97
N THR A 413 6.98 5.72 -13.78
CA THR A 413 7.88 6.30 -12.78
C THR A 413 8.09 7.79 -13.03
N GLN A 414 8.34 8.18 -14.28
CA GLN A 414 8.50 9.59 -14.64
C GLN A 414 7.23 10.40 -14.36
N ARG A 415 6.05 9.87 -14.69
CA ARG A 415 4.76 10.52 -14.38
C ARG A 415 4.51 10.63 -12.88
N ALA A 416 4.83 9.58 -12.13
CA ALA A 416 4.72 9.55 -10.67
C ALA A 416 5.63 10.61 -10.02
N ILE A 417 6.89 10.72 -10.46
CA ILE A 417 7.82 11.76 -9.99
C ILE A 417 7.26 13.16 -10.32
N ASN A 418 6.83 13.40 -11.56
CA ASN A 418 6.26 14.69 -11.93
C ASN A 418 5.04 15.07 -11.07
N ARG A 419 4.18 14.11 -10.73
CA ARG A 419 3.04 14.31 -9.82
C ARG A 419 3.49 14.72 -8.42
N LEU A 420 4.55 14.11 -7.89
CA LEU A 420 5.11 14.46 -6.58
C LEU A 420 5.69 15.88 -6.60
N LEU A 421 6.45 16.22 -7.63
CA LEU A 421 7.03 17.55 -7.81
C LEU A 421 5.94 18.63 -7.97
N ASP A 422 4.86 18.33 -8.70
CA ASP A 422 3.71 19.22 -8.83
C ASP A 422 3.01 19.49 -7.49
N ALA A 423 3.12 18.57 -6.53
CA ALA A 423 2.64 18.71 -5.17
C ALA A 423 3.65 19.38 -4.21
N GLY A 424 4.82 19.81 -4.71
CA GLY A 424 5.90 20.37 -3.88
C GLY A 424 6.66 19.33 -3.06
N ILE A 425 6.62 18.05 -3.46
CA ILE A 425 7.32 16.96 -2.77
C ILE A 425 8.62 16.67 -3.53
N PRO A 426 9.80 16.97 -2.96
CA PRO A 426 11.09 16.65 -3.58
C PRO A 426 11.28 15.15 -3.76
N PHE A 427 12.04 14.78 -4.79
CA PHE A 427 12.36 13.41 -5.12
C PHE A 427 13.87 13.25 -5.29
N ILE A 428 14.48 12.35 -4.52
CA ILE A 428 15.89 11.98 -4.68
C ILE A 428 15.94 10.58 -5.27
N ALA A 429 16.61 10.44 -6.42
CA ALA A 429 16.79 9.19 -7.13
C ALA A 429 18.23 8.70 -6.94
N PRO A 430 18.48 7.72 -6.06
CA PRO A 430 19.83 7.20 -5.86
C PRO A 430 20.34 6.44 -7.10
N ASN A 431 19.43 5.80 -7.84
CA ASN A 431 19.76 4.79 -8.85
C ASN A 431 18.83 4.80 -10.09
N LEU A 432 18.09 5.88 -10.35
CA LEU A 432 17.44 6.07 -11.65
C LEU A 432 18.46 6.72 -12.60
N LEU A 433 18.89 5.98 -13.62
CA LEU A 433 20.00 6.38 -14.50
C LEU A 433 19.55 6.75 -15.92
N ALA A 434 18.25 6.62 -16.21
CA ALA A 434 17.74 6.80 -17.56
C ALA A 434 17.77 8.27 -17.98
N ASP A 435 17.95 8.49 -19.27
CA ASP A 435 17.81 9.82 -19.87
C ASP A 435 16.47 9.93 -20.59
N LEU A 436 16.04 11.16 -20.90
CA LEU A 436 14.74 11.49 -21.51
C LEU A 436 14.64 11.09 -23.00
N GLY A 437 15.14 9.91 -23.35
CA GLY A 437 15.22 9.36 -24.71
C GLY A 437 16.18 10.12 -25.64
N ALA A 438 16.92 11.10 -25.10
CA ALA A 438 17.91 11.87 -25.83
C ALA A 438 19.15 12.11 -24.96
N PRO A 439 20.34 12.10 -25.57
CA PRO A 439 21.62 12.40 -24.92
C PRO A 439 21.58 13.59 -23.96
N SER A 440 22.12 13.40 -22.77
CA SER A 440 22.35 14.45 -21.75
C SER A 440 21.07 15.15 -21.26
N ARG A 441 19.90 14.51 -21.42
CA ARG A 441 18.66 15.00 -20.84
C ARG A 441 18.31 14.16 -19.62
N PRO A 442 18.25 14.74 -18.41
CA PRO A 442 17.96 13.97 -17.21
C PRO A 442 16.59 13.31 -17.32
N PHE A 443 16.42 12.18 -16.63
CA PHE A 443 15.14 11.45 -16.58
C PHE A 443 13.94 12.36 -16.26
N VAL A 444 14.15 13.32 -15.35
CA VAL A 444 13.21 14.37 -15.00
C VAL A 444 13.95 15.70 -14.93
N ASP A 445 13.64 16.61 -15.86
CA ASP A 445 14.29 17.92 -15.95
C ASP A 445 13.51 19.00 -15.19
N ARG A 446 13.41 18.87 -13.86
CA ARG A 446 12.65 19.81 -13.02
C ARG A 446 13.33 20.05 -11.66
N PRO A 447 13.20 21.27 -11.10
CA PRO A 447 13.61 21.53 -9.72
C PRO A 447 12.93 20.58 -8.73
N GLY A 448 13.68 20.13 -7.73
CA GLY A 448 13.24 19.16 -6.73
C GLY A 448 13.48 17.71 -7.11
N TYR A 449 13.89 17.41 -8.34
CA TYR A 449 14.42 16.08 -8.73
C TYR A 449 15.94 16.06 -8.63
N LEU A 450 16.49 15.23 -7.75
CA LEU A 450 17.93 15.10 -7.52
C LEU A 450 18.38 13.68 -7.83
N GLN A 451 19.12 13.51 -8.92
CA GLN A 451 19.67 12.21 -9.33
C GLN A 451 21.11 12.08 -8.79
N LEU A 452 21.35 11.12 -7.90
CA LEU A 452 22.69 10.91 -7.33
C LEU A 452 23.60 10.12 -8.28
N GLY A 453 23.03 9.15 -8.99
CA GLY A 453 23.70 8.31 -9.97
C GLY A 453 24.08 9.07 -11.25
N ALA A 454 25.21 8.71 -11.84
CA ALA A 454 25.57 9.14 -13.18
C ALA A 454 24.49 8.77 -14.21
N SER A 455 24.36 9.56 -15.26
CA SER A 455 23.41 9.32 -16.35
C SER A 455 23.83 8.14 -17.23
N ASN A 456 22.89 7.57 -17.98
CA ASN A 456 23.20 6.57 -19.01
C ASN A 456 24.21 7.09 -20.04
N MET A 457 24.19 8.39 -20.35
CA MET A 457 25.21 9.00 -21.19
C MET A 457 26.61 8.92 -20.57
N ASP A 458 26.76 9.19 -19.27
CA ASP A 458 28.07 9.07 -18.60
C ASP A 458 28.61 7.63 -18.68
N PHE A 459 27.75 6.62 -18.52
CA PHE A 459 28.12 5.21 -18.71
C PHE A 459 28.47 4.90 -20.17
N ALA A 460 27.77 5.49 -21.13
CA ALA A 460 28.05 5.30 -22.55
C ALA A 460 29.39 5.91 -22.97
N GLU A 461 29.70 7.13 -22.50
CA GLU A 461 30.97 7.81 -22.74
C GLU A 461 32.13 7.08 -22.10
N ASP A 462 31.98 6.61 -20.85
CA ASP A 462 33.00 5.81 -20.15
C ASP A 462 33.24 4.46 -20.88
N THR A 463 32.17 3.79 -21.35
CA THR A 463 32.29 2.58 -22.17
C THR A 463 33.09 2.83 -23.44
N ALA A 464 32.74 3.89 -24.18
CA ALA A 464 33.41 4.26 -25.41
C ALA A 464 34.90 4.60 -25.17
N ALA A 465 35.21 5.33 -24.09
CA ALA A 465 36.57 5.67 -23.72
C ALA A 465 37.40 4.42 -23.38
N ARG A 466 36.87 3.52 -22.54
CA ARG A 466 37.54 2.27 -22.15
C ARG A 466 37.81 1.37 -23.35
N LEU A 467 36.82 1.18 -24.22
CA LEU A 467 36.98 0.37 -25.42
C LEU A 467 37.93 0.99 -26.44
N THR A 468 37.94 2.32 -26.58
CA THR A 468 38.92 3.02 -27.44
C THR A 468 40.33 2.86 -26.90
N HIS A 469 40.52 2.90 -25.58
CA HIS A 469 41.81 2.66 -24.96
C HIS A 469 42.30 1.23 -25.17
N LEU A 470 41.42 0.24 -25.00
CA LEU A 470 41.75 -1.18 -25.16
C LEU A 470 41.94 -1.58 -26.64
N PHE A 471 41.16 -1.00 -27.55
CA PHE A 471 41.14 -1.31 -28.98
C PHE A 471 41.37 -0.04 -29.82
N PRO A 472 42.61 0.50 -29.85
CA PRO A 472 42.91 1.75 -30.55
C PRO A 472 42.73 1.66 -32.07
N ASP A 473 42.80 0.45 -32.64
CA ASP A 473 42.61 0.20 -34.08
C ASP A 473 41.13 0.03 -34.48
N GLY A 474 40.20 0.15 -33.52
CA GLY A 474 38.76 0.02 -33.73
C GLY A 474 38.16 -1.28 -33.20
N PHE A 475 36.84 -1.28 -33.00
CA PHE A 475 36.07 -2.39 -32.45
C PHE A 475 34.62 -2.35 -32.96
N ARG A 476 33.90 -3.47 -32.82
CA ARG A 476 32.45 -3.52 -33.00
C ARG A 476 31.77 -3.77 -31.65
N LEU A 477 30.80 -2.95 -31.28
CA LEU A 477 29.96 -3.14 -30.11
C LEU A 477 28.58 -3.69 -30.53
N ASP A 478 28.30 -4.93 -30.16
CA ASP A 478 26.99 -5.56 -30.32
C ASP A 478 26.20 -5.38 -29.02
N ILE A 479 25.18 -4.51 -29.06
CA ILE A 479 24.42 -4.08 -27.88
C ILE A 479 23.10 -4.87 -27.83
N PHE A 480 23.00 -5.84 -26.93
CA PHE A 480 21.78 -6.60 -26.71
C PHE A 480 20.80 -5.82 -25.84
N GLN A 481 19.56 -5.69 -26.34
CA GLN A 481 18.44 -5.11 -25.59
C GLN A 481 17.11 -5.59 -26.17
N HIS A 482 16.29 -6.26 -25.37
CA HIS A 482 14.94 -6.60 -25.78
C HIS A 482 14.06 -5.34 -25.86
N PRO A 483 13.39 -5.06 -26.98
CA PRO A 483 12.55 -3.87 -27.10
C PRO A 483 11.33 -3.91 -26.16
N ASP A 484 11.33 -3.07 -25.12
CA ASP A 484 10.15 -2.71 -24.33
C ASP A 484 9.92 -1.20 -24.47
N PRO A 485 8.83 -0.75 -25.12
CA PRO A 485 8.58 0.67 -25.35
C PRO A 485 8.33 1.47 -24.06
N THR A 486 8.06 0.80 -22.94
CA THR A 486 7.83 1.44 -21.64
C THR A 486 9.09 1.50 -20.76
N ASP A 487 10.16 0.83 -21.18
CA ASP A 487 11.43 0.77 -20.47
C ASP A 487 12.39 1.86 -20.97
N GLN A 488 12.31 3.02 -20.32
CA GLN A 488 13.17 4.18 -20.64
C GLN A 488 14.63 3.94 -20.25
N TYR A 489 14.90 3.09 -19.26
CA TYR A 489 16.27 2.76 -18.85
C TYR A 489 17.05 2.09 -19.98
N THR A 490 16.54 0.95 -20.47
CA THR A 490 17.25 0.17 -21.49
C THR A 490 17.24 0.88 -22.84
N THR A 491 16.14 1.56 -23.17
CA THR A 491 16.02 2.31 -24.44
C THR A 491 16.98 3.51 -24.50
N SER A 492 17.08 4.32 -23.43
CA SER A 492 18.02 5.44 -23.39
C SER A 492 19.47 4.95 -23.43
N LEU A 493 19.83 3.93 -22.64
CA LEU A 493 21.18 3.39 -22.60
C LEU A 493 21.68 2.94 -23.98
N VAL A 494 20.86 2.21 -24.74
CA VAL A 494 21.22 1.78 -26.11
C VAL A 494 21.43 2.99 -27.03
N ASN A 495 20.57 4.01 -26.94
CA ASN A 495 20.69 5.22 -27.75
C ASN A 495 21.94 6.03 -27.40
N ASP A 496 22.29 6.10 -26.11
CA ASP A 496 23.45 6.82 -25.61
C ASP A 496 24.75 6.10 -26.00
N LEU A 497 24.80 4.76 -25.85
CA LEU A 497 25.91 3.93 -26.34
C LEU A 497 26.14 4.14 -27.84
N LEU A 498 25.07 4.04 -28.65
CA LEU A 498 25.18 4.29 -30.09
C LEU A 498 25.58 5.72 -30.42
N THR A 499 25.25 6.70 -29.57
CA THR A 499 25.64 8.09 -29.74
C THR A 499 27.12 8.30 -29.41
N ALA A 500 27.58 7.81 -28.26
CA ALA A 500 28.98 7.89 -27.83
C ALA A 500 29.92 7.25 -28.87
N LEU A 501 29.53 6.11 -29.46
CA LEU A 501 30.33 5.44 -30.48
C LEU A 501 30.48 6.21 -31.80
N ARG A 502 29.56 7.14 -32.15
CA ARG A 502 29.69 7.95 -33.38
C ARG A 502 30.92 8.86 -33.36
N ALA A 503 31.40 9.22 -32.16
CA ALA A 503 32.57 10.06 -31.98
C ALA A 503 33.89 9.25 -31.99
N VAL A 504 33.82 7.91 -31.97
CA VAL A 504 35.00 7.05 -31.89
C VAL A 504 35.43 6.60 -33.29
N PRO A 505 36.65 6.97 -33.75
CA PRO A 505 37.17 6.51 -35.03
C PRO A 505 37.24 4.98 -35.11
N HIS A 506 36.85 4.42 -36.26
CA HIS A 506 36.92 2.97 -36.53
C HIS A 506 36.09 2.07 -35.60
N ALA A 507 35.30 2.64 -34.69
CA ALA A 507 34.32 1.90 -33.93
C ALA A 507 33.00 1.78 -34.70
N THR A 508 32.33 0.64 -34.54
CA THR A 508 30.95 0.44 -35.02
C THR A 508 30.09 -0.04 -33.88
N GLY A 509 28.82 0.35 -33.87
CA GLY A 509 27.85 -0.10 -32.88
C GLY A 509 26.57 -0.53 -33.56
N ARG A 510 25.96 -1.62 -33.09
CA ARG A 510 24.62 -2.02 -33.54
C ARG A 510 23.77 -2.49 -32.37
N ARG A 511 22.47 -2.21 -32.46
CA ARG A 511 21.45 -2.79 -31.59
C ARG A 511 21.14 -4.22 -32.03
N VAL A 512 21.04 -5.13 -31.07
CA VAL A 512 20.65 -6.52 -31.26
C VAL A 512 19.35 -6.75 -30.47
N PRO A 513 18.16 -6.65 -31.11
CA PRO A 513 16.88 -6.69 -30.42
C PRO A 513 16.42 -8.10 -30.00
N ASP A 514 17.07 -9.13 -30.56
CA ASP A 514 16.76 -10.53 -30.33
C ASP A 514 18.08 -11.30 -30.15
N LEU A 515 18.13 -12.18 -29.15
CA LEU A 515 19.25 -13.08 -28.90
C LEU A 515 19.60 -13.94 -30.13
N ALA A 516 18.63 -14.25 -30.99
CA ALA A 516 18.85 -14.94 -32.27
C ALA A 516 19.72 -14.13 -33.24
N GLY A 517 19.77 -12.80 -33.09
CA GLY A 517 20.62 -11.90 -33.88
C GLY A 517 22.09 -11.86 -33.44
N LEU A 518 22.43 -12.49 -32.32
CA LEU A 518 23.81 -12.81 -31.96
C LEU A 518 24.27 -14.04 -32.74
N ASP A 519 25.48 -13.98 -33.30
CA ASP A 519 26.07 -15.05 -34.10
C ASP A 519 27.52 -15.33 -33.65
N ALA A 520 28.19 -16.30 -34.27
CA ALA A 520 29.51 -16.78 -33.86
C ALA A 520 30.63 -15.73 -33.99
N SER A 521 30.40 -14.61 -34.67
CA SER A 521 31.39 -13.52 -34.79
C SER A 521 31.73 -12.85 -33.45
N VAL A 522 30.89 -13.03 -32.42
CA VAL A 522 31.15 -12.56 -31.05
C VAL A 522 32.25 -13.35 -30.35
N CYS A 523 32.62 -14.50 -30.92
CA CYS A 523 33.66 -15.41 -30.44
C CYS A 523 34.89 -15.41 -31.37
N ALA A 524 34.88 -14.56 -32.40
CA ALA A 524 35.93 -14.52 -33.41
C ALA A 524 37.26 -13.99 -32.84
N GLY A 525 38.37 -14.50 -33.37
CA GLY A 525 39.70 -14.10 -32.94
C GLY A 525 40.14 -12.80 -33.61
N PRO A 526 41.29 -12.22 -33.18
CA PRO A 526 41.84 -10.99 -33.78
C PRO A 526 42.14 -11.09 -35.29
N ALA A 527 42.25 -12.30 -35.84
CA ALA A 527 42.55 -12.54 -37.26
C ALA A 527 41.34 -12.33 -38.19
N ASP A 528 40.12 -12.27 -37.64
CA ASP A 528 38.87 -12.31 -38.41
C ASP A 528 38.24 -10.92 -38.65
N GLY A 529 38.89 -9.85 -38.18
CA GLY A 529 38.42 -8.47 -38.28
C GLY A 529 38.55 -7.70 -36.96
N PRO A 530 37.94 -6.51 -36.84
CA PRO A 530 37.94 -5.78 -35.59
C PRO A 530 37.26 -6.61 -34.48
N PRO A 531 37.77 -6.57 -33.23
CA PRO A 531 37.22 -7.33 -32.13
C PRO A 531 35.75 -6.96 -31.90
N THR A 532 34.93 -7.98 -31.63
CA THR A 532 33.52 -7.78 -31.26
C THR A 532 33.37 -7.84 -29.76
N VAL A 533 32.88 -6.75 -29.18
CA VAL A 533 32.53 -6.62 -27.78
C VAL A 533 31.02 -6.77 -27.66
N LEU A 534 30.58 -7.57 -26.69
CA LEU A 534 29.17 -7.69 -26.35
C LEU A 534 28.84 -6.70 -25.22
N PHE A 535 27.75 -5.96 -25.39
CA PHE A 535 27.18 -5.14 -24.33
C PHE A 535 25.78 -5.63 -24.00
N PHE A 536 25.54 -6.03 -22.74
CA PHE A 536 24.20 -6.31 -22.24
C PHE A 536 23.58 -5.03 -21.67
N ALA A 537 22.56 -4.50 -22.35
CA ALA A 537 21.84 -3.27 -21.99
C ALA A 537 20.34 -3.55 -21.76
N ASP A 538 20.03 -4.58 -20.98
CA ASP A 538 18.67 -5.06 -20.71
C ASP A 538 18.47 -5.30 -19.21
N ARG A 539 17.23 -5.57 -18.78
CA ARG A 539 16.95 -5.88 -17.38
C ARG A 539 17.62 -7.20 -16.99
N TRP A 540 18.26 -7.21 -15.82
CA TRP A 540 18.93 -8.37 -15.22
C TRP A 540 18.13 -9.69 -15.22
N THR A 541 16.80 -9.66 -15.23
CA THR A 541 15.94 -10.85 -15.34
C THR A 541 16.15 -11.62 -16.65
N ARG A 542 16.63 -10.96 -17.71
CA ARG A 542 16.96 -11.56 -19.02
C ARG A 542 18.43 -11.98 -19.15
N PHE A 543 19.26 -11.69 -18.15
CA PHE A 543 20.69 -11.93 -18.24
C PHE A 543 21.06 -13.40 -18.34
N ALA A 544 20.32 -14.29 -17.66
CA ALA A 544 20.52 -15.74 -17.77
C ALA A 544 20.33 -16.24 -19.22
N GLU A 545 19.29 -15.76 -19.93
CA GLU A 545 19.04 -16.12 -21.33
C GLU A 545 20.17 -15.62 -22.24
N PHE A 546 20.65 -14.39 -22.00
CA PHE A 546 21.79 -13.83 -22.72
C PHE A 546 23.05 -14.68 -22.53
N VAL A 547 23.39 -15.03 -21.29
CA VAL A 547 24.54 -15.88 -20.99
C VAL A 547 24.43 -17.25 -21.66
N GLN A 548 23.26 -17.90 -21.59
CA GLN A 548 23.00 -19.17 -22.26
C GLN A 548 23.19 -19.06 -23.78
N ARG A 549 22.72 -17.96 -24.40
CA ARG A 549 22.91 -17.71 -25.82
C ARG A 549 24.39 -17.58 -26.16
N VAL A 550 25.15 -16.77 -25.43
CA VAL A 550 26.59 -16.60 -25.67
C VAL A 550 27.34 -17.92 -25.51
N ASN A 551 27.01 -18.72 -24.49
CA ASN A 551 27.57 -20.07 -24.32
C ASN A 551 27.26 -20.99 -25.50
N SER A 552 26.03 -20.95 -26.03
CA SER A 552 25.64 -21.77 -27.19
C SER A 552 26.40 -21.40 -28.46
N LEU A 553 26.83 -20.14 -28.60
CA LEU A 553 27.58 -19.64 -29.74
C LEU A 553 29.08 -19.91 -29.62
N CYS A 554 29.66 -19.60 -28.46
CA CYS A 554 31.11 -19.63 -28.29
C CYS A 554 31.65 -20.97 -27.80
N GLY A 555 30.86 -21.78 -27.10
CA GLY A 555 31.33 -23.01 -26.47
C GLY A 555 32.64 -22.79 -25.71
N HIS A 556 33.73 -23.41 -26.16
CA HIS A 556 35.05 -23.27 -25.57
C HIS A 556 35.84 -22.03 -26.01
N SER A 557 35.47 -21.38 -27.12
CA SER A 557 36.19 -20.22 -27.67
C SER A 557 36.05 -18.96 -26.80
N LYS A 558 35.00 -18.90 -25.96
CA LYS A 558 34.60 -17.76 -25.12
C LYS A 558 34.32 -16.46 -25.93
N PRO A 559 33.49 -15.54 -25.44
CA PRO A 559 33.38 -14.21 -26.03
C PRO A 559 34.67 -13.41 -25.81
N ARG A 560 34.99 -12.46 -26.70
CA ARG A 560 36.21 -11.62 -26.56
C ARG A 560 36.16 -10.74 -25.32
N LEU A 561 35.02 -10.09 -25.08
CA LEU A 561 34.74 -9.21 -23.96
C LEU A 561 33.23 -9.07 -23.82
N VAL A 562 32.74 -9.12 -22.57
CA VAL A 562 31.34 -8.88 -22.24
C VAL A 562 31.27 -7.78 -21.20
N ILE A 563 30.58 -6.69 -21.56
CA ILE A 563 30.24 -5.60 -20.65
C ILE A 563 28.74 -5.67 -20.37
N ALA A 564 28.32 -5.38 -19.14
CA ALA A 564 26.93 -5.32 -18.76
C ALA A 564 26.57 -4.03 -18.01
N ASP A 565 25.32 -3.62 -18.15
CA ASP A 565 24.79 -2.47 -17.44
C ASP A 565 24.61 -2.73 -15.93
N SER A 566 24.25 -1.67 -15.20
CA SER A 566 24.22 -1.70 -13.75
C SER A 566 23.11 -2.54 -13.14
N SER A 567 22.08 -2.90 -13.91
CA SER A 567 21.03 -3.80 -13.46
C SER A 567 21.59 -5.21 -13.15
N VAL A 568 22.63 -5.65 -13.86
CA VAL A 568 23.27 -6.97 -13.66
C VAL A 568 23.87 -7.13 -12.27
N SER A 569 24.16 -6.04 -11.55
CA SER A 569 24.50 -6.10 -10.11
C SER A 569 23.47 -6.89 -9.29
N ARG A 570 22.17 -6.85 -9.65
CA ARG A 570 21.11 -7.64 -8.99
C ARG A 570 21.24 -9.14 -9.30
N PHE A 571 21.60 -9.49 -10.53
CA PHE A 571 21.87 -10.88 -10.92
C PHE A 571 23.13 -11.41 -10.22
N ILE A 572 24.20 -10.61 -10.15
CA ILE A 572 25.45 -10.98 -9.47
C ILE A 572 25.21 -11.14 -7.96
N ALA A 573 24.38 -10.30 -7.35
CA ALA A 573 23.97 -10.46 -5.96
C ALA A 573 23.19 -11.76 -5.71
N ASP A 574 22.39 -12.22 -6.69
CA ASP A 574 21.58 -13.43 -6.56
C ASP A 574 22.42 -14.70 -6.85
N TYR A 575 22.73 -15.41 -5.77
CA TYR A 575 23.45 -16.67 -5.89
C TYR A 575 22.68 -17.77 -6.63
N GLN A 576 21.37 -17.89 -6.44
CA GLN A 576 20.62 -18.97 -7.07
C GLN A 576 20.67 -18.81 -8.58
N LEU A 577 20.57 -17.57 -9.07
CA LEU A 577 20.70 -17.23 -10.47
C LEU A 577 22.12 -17.44 -11.01
N ARG A 578 23.16 -17.12 -10.23
CA ARG A 578 24.54 -17.48 -10.60
C ARG A 578 24.79 -18.98 -10.61
N ALA A 579 24.33 -19.72 -9.61
CA ALA A 579 24.61 -21.16 -9.51
C ALA A 579 24.04 -21.99 -10.66
N VAL A 580 23.03 -21.47 -11.37
CA VAL A 580 22.45 -22.12 -12.56
C VAL A 580 23.08 -21.66 -13.88
N THR A 581 24.01 -20.71 -13.85
CA THR A 581 24.75 -20.31 -15.03
C THR A 581 25.92 -21.26 -15.30
N ASN A 582 26.25 -21.45 -16.58
CA ASN A 582 27.37 -22.26 -17.03
C ASN A 582 28.45 -21.43 -17.76
N ALA A 583 28.42 -20.10 -17.65
CA ALA A 583 29.43 -19.22 -18.23
C ALA A 583 30.78 -19.37 -17.52
N ASN A 584 31.76 -19.90 -18.25
CA ASN A 584 33.16 -20.06 -17.83
C ASN A 584 34.08 -18.93 -18.31
N TRP A 585 33.50 -17.77 -18.63
CA TRP A 585 34.16 -16.57 -19.08
C TRP A 585 33.82 -15.40 -18.14
N PRO A 586 34.73 -14.42 -18.03
CA PRO A 586 34.53 -13.29 -17.14
C PRO A 586 33.56 -12.26 -17.73
N ILE A 587 33.04 -11.39 -16.87
CA ILE A 587 32.14 -10.29 -17.24
C ILE A 587 32.57 -9.03 -16.53
N ASP A 588 32.60 -7.91 -17.27
CA ASP A 588 32.67 -6.59 -16.69
C ASP A 588 31.25 -5.99 -16.59
N TYR A 589 30.89 -5.36 -15.49
CA TYR A 589 29.58 -4.75 -15.31
C TYR A 589 29.66 -3.44 -14.52
N TYR A 590 28.77 -2.51 -14.81
CA TYR A 590 28.70 -1.25 -14.07
C TYR A 590 28.11 -1.47 -12.66
N ALA A 591 28.75 -0.96 -11.62
CA ALA A 591 28.22 -1.02 -10.25
C ALA A 591 27.39 0.24 -9.93
N SER A 592 26.29 0.09 -9.19
CA SER A 592 25.38 1.20 -8.81
C SER A 592 25.78 1.96 -7.55
N GLY A 593 26.91 1.61 -6.94
CA GLY A 593 27.39 2.23 -5.71
C GLY A 593 28.87 1.95 -5.46
N PRO A 594 29.46 2.60 -4.45
CA PRO A 594 30.88 2.48 -4.14
C PRO A 594 31.23 1.08 -3.60
N ALA A 595 32.38 0.55 -4.00
CA ALA A 595 33.01 -0.58 -3.34
C ALA A 595 33.45 -0.19 -1.93
N CYS A 596 33.77 -1.17 -1.09
CA CYS A 596 34.45 -0.85 0.16
C CYS A 596 35.79 -0.17 -0.10
N ALA A 597 36.58 -0.61 -1.07
CA ALA A 597 37.85 0.01 -1.47
C ALA A 597 37.71 1.49 -1.86
N ASP A 598 36.55 1.91 -2.37
CA ASP A 598 36.27 3.30 -2.74
C ASP A 598 36.09 4.24 -1.54
N LEU A 599 35.78 3.70 -0.35
CA LEU A 599 35.49 4.52 0.82
C LEU A 599 36.74 5.16 1.42
N SER A 600 36.65 6.38 1.94
CA SER A 600 37.72 6.90 2.79
C SER A 600 37.90 6.01 4.04
N PRO A 601 39.10 5.97 4.68
CA PRO A 601 39.30 5.21 5.91
C PRO A 601 38.28 5.53 7.01
N SER A 602 37.89 6.80 7.14
CA SER A 602 36.87 7.24 8.08
C SER A 602 35.47 6.77 7.69
N ALA A 603 35.08 6.91 6.42
CA ALA A 603 33.78 6.41 5.93
C ALA A 603 33.65 4.90 6.13
N TYR A 604 34.71 4.15 5.80
CA TYR A 604 34.78 2.72 6.01
C TYR A 604 34.70 2.35 7.50
N ALA A 605 35.45 3.02 8.36
CA ALA A 605 35.43 2.75 9.80
C ALA A 605 34.04 3.00 10.40
N THR A 606 33.40 4.11 10.03
CA THR A 606 32.03 4.45 10.41
C THR A 606 31.06 3.35 9.97
N LEU A 607 31.01 3.05 8.67
CA LEU A 607 30.09 2.05 8.11
C LEU A 607 30.36 0.64 8.66
N THR A 608 31.62 0.29 8.90
CA THR A 608 32.01 -0.99 9.51
C THR A 608 31.56 -1.09 10.95
N ALA A 609 31.85 -0.08 11.78
CA ALA A 609 31.43 -0.05 13.18
C ALA A 609 29.90 -0.12 13.31
N GLN A 610 29.19 0.51 12.38
CA GLN A 610 27.72 0.51 12.37
C GLN A 610 27.13 -0.79 11.83
N ALA A 611 27.71 -1.38 10.79
CA ALA A 611 27.36 -2.71 10.31
C ALA A 611 27.61 -3.77 11.40
N GLN A 612 28.66 -3.60 12.21
CA GLN A 612 28.94 -4.44 13.37
C GLN A 612 27.93 -4.22 14.51
N ALA A 613 27.63 -2.96 14.87
CA ALA A 613 26.58 -2.64 15.85
C ALA A 613 25.21 -3.18 15.41
N SER A 614 25.00 -3.26 14.10
CA SER A 614 23.79 -3.78 13.46
C SER A 614 23.94 -5.23 12.97
N ALA A 615 24.99 -5.97 13.36
CA ALA A 615 25.28 -7.27 12.76
C ALA A 615 24.14 -8.29 12.97
N ALA A 616 23.54 -8.28 14.16
CA ALA A 616 22.34 -9.06 14.44
C ALA A 616 21.13 -8.61 13.60
N LEU A 617 21.06 -7.32 13.25
CA LEU A 617 19.99 -6.76 12.42
C LEU A 617 20.16 -7.16 10.95
N LEU A 618 21.40 -7.09 10.46
CA LEU A 618 21.82 -7.42 9.10
C LEU A 618 22.01 -8.93 8.88
N LYS A 619 21.82 -9.76 9.91
CA LYS A 619 22.08 -11.22 9.90
C LYS A 619 23.49 -11.57 9.43
N LEU A 620 24.48 -10.78 9.83
CA LEU A 620 25.88 -11.02 9.47
C LEU A 620 26.48 -12.09 10.40
N PRO A 621 26.98 -13.23 9.85
CA PRO A 621 27.40 -14.39 10.65
C PRO A 621 28.71 -14.18 11.43
N ALA A 622 29.49 -13.16 11.07
CA ALA A 622 30.64 -12.63 11.81
C ALA A 622 30.79 -11.14 11.43
N GLY A 623 31.49 -10.34 12.23
CA GLY A 623 31.60 -8.88 12.02
C GLY A 623 31.85 -8.48 10.55
N PHE A 624 31.23 -7.39 10.12
CA PHE A 624 31.41 -6.86 8.77
C PHE A 624 32.89 -6.52 8.53
N ALA A 625 33.46 -7.03 7.46
CA ALA A 625 34.83 -6.72 7.04
C ALA A 625 34.92 -6.94 5.52
N CYS A 626 35.28 -5.91 4.77
CA CYS A 626 35.30 -6.05 3.31
C CYS A 626 36.50 -6.87 2.87
N ALA A 627 36.26 -7.86 2.00
CA ALA A 627 37.31 -8.77 1.56
C ALA A 627 38.43 -7.99 0.85
N ASP A 628 38.08 -6.98 0.05
CA ASP A 628 38.99 -6.05 -0.65
C ASP A 628 39.92 -5.24 0.26
N ARG A 629 39.58 -5.12 1.55
CA ARG A 629 40.37 -4.42 2.57
C ARG A 629 41.10 -5.33 3.54
N THR A 630 40.72 -6.61 3.62
CA THR A 630 41.14 -7.48 4.72
C THR A 630 42.03 -8.62 4.29
N GLN A 631 41.81 -9.24 3.12
CA GLN A 631 42.61 -10.38 2.64
C GLN A 631 42.53 -10.49 1.11
N ALA A 632 43.54 -9.98 0.40
CA ALA A 632 43.77 -10.34 -0.99
C ALA A 632 44.42 -11.73 -1.07
N GLY A 633 43.82 -12.65 -1.84
CA GLY A 633 44.49 -13.87 -2.28
C GLY A 633 45.67 -13.58 -3.23
N PRO A 634 46.41 -14.61 -3.66
CA PRO A 634 47.42 -14.47 -4.72
C PRO A 634 46.78 -13.74 -5.91
N GLU A 635 47.38 -12.66 -6.40
CA GLU A 635 46.87 -11.83 -7.52
C GLU A 635 45.69 -10.85 -7.21
N GLY A 636 45.45 -10.49 -5.94
CA GLY A 636 44.45 -9.45 -5.59
C GLY A 636 43.03 -9.98 -5.50
N GLU A 637 42.93 -11.25 -5.11
CA GLU A 637 41.88 -12.13 -5.57
C GLU A 637 40.97 -12.40 -4.32
N LEU A 638 39.73 -11.89 -4.32
CA LEU A 638 38.83 -11.88 -3.15
C LEU A 638 38.02 -13.17 -3.00
N LEU A 639 38.64 -14.20 -2.42
CA LEU A 639 38.01 -15.49 -2.19
C LEU A 639 36.76 -15.40 -1.30
N ARG A 640 35.65 -16.00 -1.76
CA ARG A 640 34.38 -16.07 -1.03
C ARG A 640 33.79 -14.68 -0.71
N ALA A 641 34.12 -13.65 -1.48
CA ALA A 641 33.46 -12.36 -1.42
C ALA A 641 31.97 -12.50 -1.78
N CYS A 642 31.08 -11.68 -1.24
CA CYS A 642 29.71 -11.61 -1.74
C CYS A 642 29.08 -10.27 -1.39
N THR A 643 27.96 -9.94 -2.03
CA THR A 643 27.19 -8.76 -1.64
C THR A 643 26.68 -8.89 -0.21
N LEU A 644 26.45 -7.75 0.46
CA LEU A 644 25.89 -7.73 1.82
C LEU A 644 24.63 -8.60 1.95
N ASP A 645 23.77 -8.55 0.93
CA ASP A 645 22.53 -9.30 0.92
C ASP A 645 22.73 -10.82 0.79
N ALA A 646 23.65 -11.24 -0.08
CA ALA A 646 24.02 -12.64 -0.21
C ALA A 646 24.58 -13.21 1.10
N ALA A 647 25.39 -12.42 1.82
CA ALA A 647 25.88 -12.78 3.15
C ALA A 647 24.75 -12.94 4.18
N ALA A 648 23.75 -12.03 4.15
CA ALA A 648 22.64 -12.01 5.11
C ALA A 648 21.63 -13.16 4.95
N LYS A 649 21.49 -13.72 3.74
CA LYS A 649 20.52 -14.80 3.44
C LYS A 649 21.06 -16.21 3.65
N ARG A 650 22.37 -16.40 3.67
CA ARG A 650 22.99 -17.73 3.55
C ARG A 650 23.44 -18.32 4.87
N ASN A 651 22.92 -19.53 5.15
CA ASN A 651 23.50 -20.51 6.08
C ASN A 651 24.26 -21.65 5.36
N SER A 652 24.12 -21.81 4.02
CA SER A 652 24.57 -23.02 3.31
C SER A 652 25.97 -22.96 2.69
N GLN A 653 26.51 -21.77 2.43
CA GLN A 653 27.93 -21.56 2.13
C GLN A 653 28.38 -20.22 2.72
N PRO A 654 29.36 -20.20 3.65
CA PRO A 654 29.85 -18.95 4.22
C PRO A 654 30.60 -18.13 3.17
N CYS A 655 30.14 -16.90 2.95
CA CYS A 655 30.83 -15.87 2.17
C CYS A 655 31.05 -14.63 3.06
N THR A 656 32.10 -13.87 2.77
CA THR A 656 32.46 -12.63 3.44
C THR A 656 31.87 -11.47 2.64
N ALA A 657 31.08 -10.61 3.29
CA ALA A 657 30.55 -9.42 2.64
C ALA A 657 31.71 -8.56 2.09
N ASN A 658 31.71 -8.25 0.80
CA ASN A 658 32.79 -7.53 0.11
C ASN A 658 32.34 -6.19 -0.47
N ASP A 659 31.05 -5.95 -0.48
CA ASP A 659 30.48 -4.62 -0.64
C ASP A 659 29.58 -4.31 0.56
N LEU A 660 29.27 -3.03 0.72
CA LEU A 660 28.27 -2.57 1.68
C LEU A 660 26.84 -2.63 1.09
N GLY A 661 26.66 -3.30 -0.04
CA GLY A 661 25.48 -3.19 -0.89
C GLY A 661 25.58 -2.02 -1.85
N SER A 662 25.56 -2.32 -3.16
CA SER A 662 25.55 -1.33 -4.25
C SER A 662 24.47 -0.25 -4.11
N PHE A 663 23.44 -0.48 -3.30
CA PHE A 663 22.31 0.43 -3.12
C PHE A 663 22.14 0.96 -1.69
N LEU A 664 22.92 0.48 -0.72
CA LEU A 664 22.82 0.90 0.68
C LEU A 664 23.37 2.32 0.86
N VAL A 665 24.61 2.53 0.42
CA VAL A 665 25.29 3.83 0.56
C VAL A 665 24.55 4.92 -0.22
N PRO A 666 24.13 4.69 -1.49
CA PRO A 666 23.28 5.65 -2.21
C PRO A 666 22.00 6.06 -1.47
N ALA A 667 21.30 5.11 -0.82
CA ALA A 667 20.09 5.43 -0.07
C ALA A 667 20.38 6.23 1.21
N TYR A 668 21.50 5.92 1.90
CA TYR A 668 21.93 6.70 3.06
C TYR A 668 22.36 8.11 2.68
N ASP A 669 23.17 8.26 1.63
CA ASP A 669 23.60 9.56 1.07
C ASP A 669 22.39 10.40 0.65
N ALA A 670 21.36 9.78 0.07
CA ALA A 670 20.11 10.46 -0.25
C ALA A 670 19.37 10.99 0.99
N ALA A 671 19.33 10.22 2.08
CA ALA A 671 18.74 10.67 3.34
C ALA A 671 19.55 11.81 4.00
N MET A 672 20.89 11.72 3.97
CA MET A 672 21.77 12.80 4.43
C MET A 672 21.57 14.08 3.63
N LEU A 673 21.51 13.98 2.30
CA LEU A 673 21.27 15.11 1.43
C LEU A 673 19.91 15.75 1.71
N ALA A 674 18.85 14.95 1.87
CA ALA A 674 17.52 15.46 2.20
C ALA A 674 17.49 16.19 3.56
N ASP A 675 18.14 15.65 4.59
CA ASP A 675 18.15 16.26 5.91
C ASP A 675 18.89 17.61 5.94
N ALA A 676 19.94 17.75 5.13
CA ALA A 676 20.66 19.01 5.02
C ALA A 676 19.97 20.03 4.11
N LEU A 677 19.24 19.57 3.09
CA LEU A 677 18.67 20.43 2.05
C LEU A 677 17.31 21.00 2.43
N LEU A 678 16.44 20.20 3.05
CA LEU A 678 15.03 20.55 3.15
C LEU A 678 14.77 21.49 4.33
N PRO A 679 13.97 22.56 4.15
CA PRO A 679 13.56 23.39 5.27
C PRO A 679 12.64 22.62 6.23
N ALA A 680 12.43 23.16 7.43
CA ALA A 680 11.46 22.60 8.38
C ALA A 680 10.01 22.72 7.87
N GLU A 681 9.74 23.78 7.10
CA GLU A 681 8.43 24.03 6.51
C GLU A 681 8.20 23.20 5.25
N ARG A 682 6.92 22.95 4.94
CA ARG A 682 6.54 22.22 3.73
C ARG A 682 6.76 23.08 2.51
N LEU A 683 7.43 22.50 1.51
CA LEU A 683 7.64 23.14 0.22
C LEU A 683 6.39 23.08 -0.64
N THR A 684 6.08 24.18 -1.30
CA THR A 684 5.19 24.25 -2.46
C THR A 684 5.95 23.91 -3.75
N ARG A 685 5.22 23.75 -4.85
CA ARG A 685 5.80 23.51 -6.18
C ARG A 685 6.85 24.57 -6.55
N ASP A 686 6.55 25.84 -6.31
CA ASP A 686 7.41 26.95 -6.74
C ASP A 686 8.66 27.08 -5.85
N GLU A 687 8.56 26.66 -4.58
CA GLU A 687 9.67 26.67 -3.64
C GLU A 687 10.70 25.57 -3.90
N LEU A 688 10.37 24.53 -4.67
CA LEU A 688 11.35 23.51 -5.09
C LEU A 688 12.54 24.14 -5.84
N ALA A 689 12.31 25.21 -6.60
CA ALA A 689 13.36 25.95 -7.30
C ALA A 689 14.20 26.85 -6.37
N THR A 690 13.80 27.02 -5.12
CA THR A 690 14.55 27.82 -4.13
C THR A 690 15.50 26.98 -3.29
N LEU A 691 15.44 25.65 -3.43
CA LEU A 691 16.31 24.72 -2.72
C LEU A 691 17.77 24.95 -3.14
N ASN A 692 18.60 25.33 -2.17
CA ASN A 692 20.01 25.61 -2.35
C ASN A 692 20.80 25.03 -1.18
N LEU A 693 21.86 24.29 -1.51
CA LEU A 693 22.81 23.73 -0.56
C LEU A 693 24.22 23.92 -1.14
N PRO A 694 25.04 24.85 -0.61
CA PRO A 694 26.35 25.15 -1.18
C PRO A 694 27.24 23.93 -1.29
N SER A 695 27.33 23.14 -0.22
CA SER A 695 28.06 21.88 -0.19
C SER A 695 27.71 21.06 1.04
N ILE A 696 27.61 19.74 0.90
CA ILE A 696 27.65 18.78 2.00
C ILE A 696 28.57 17.62 1.63
N THR A 697 29.36 17.15 2.59
CA THR A 697 30.13 15.90 2.45
C THR A 697 29.24 14.72 2.84
N LEU A 698 29.02 13.81 1.91
CA LEU A 698 28.21 12.61 2.08
C LEU A 698 29.00 11.48 2.77
N ALA A 699 28.36 10.34 3.04
CA ALA A 699 28.98 9.22 3.74
C ALA A 699 30.16 8.62 2.95
N THR A 700 30.12 8.74 1.62
CA THR A 700 31.21 8.35 0.71
C THR A 700 32.43 9.27 0.77
N GLY A 701 32.29 10.47 1.35
CA GLY A 701 33.28 11.55 1.23
C GLY A 701 33.07 12.43 -0.01
N ASN A 702 32.15 12.06 -0.91
CA ASN A 702 31.79 12.89 -2.05
C ASN A 702 31.03 14.14 -1.60
N THR A 703 31.26 15.25 -2.29
CA THR A 703 30.55 16.51 -2.01
C THR A 703 29.32 16.63 -2.90
N ALA A 704 28.15 16.81 -2.28
CA ALA A 704 26.92 17.17 -2.98
C ALA A 704 26.71 18.68 -2.91
N SER A 705 26.20 19.26 -3.99
CA SER A 705 25.84 20.68 -4.05
C SER A 705 24.56 20.84 -4.84
N VAL A 706 23.61 21.60 -4.30
CA VAL A 706 22.29 21.83 -4.91
C VAL A 706 22.12 23.32 -5.17
N ARG A 707 21.73 23.66 -6.39
CA ARG A 707 21.39 25.04 -6.78
C ARG A 707 20.11 25.05 -7.58
N ASP A 708 19.22 25.97 -7.26
CA ASP A 708 17.91 26.12 -7.92
C ASP A 708 17.10 24.81 -7.96
N GLY A 709 17.19 24.02 -6.88
CA GLY A 709 16.56 22.71 -6.76
C GLY A 709 17.16 21.61 -7.63
N ARG A 710 18.40 21.79 -8.12
CA ARG A 710 19.09 20.82 -8.98
C ARG A 710 20.44 20.44 -8.40
N LEU A 711 20.76 19.15 -8.45
CA LEU A 711 22.09 18.67 -8.10
C LEU A 711 23.08 19.12 -9.18
N LEU A 712 24.21 19.71 -8.79
CA LEU A 712 25.19 20.26 -9.74
C LEU A 712 26.02 19.19 -10.45
N ALA A 713 26.25 18.05 -9.80
CA ALA A 713 26.98 16.92 -10.35
C ALA A 713 26.51 15.63 -9.66
N PRO A 714 26.50 14.47 -10.36
CA PRO A 714 26.29 13.18 -9.74
C PRO A 714 27.27 12.95 -8.58
N THR A 715 26.79 12.34 -7.50
CA THR A 715 27.59 12.02 -6.31
C THR A 715 28.01 10.55 -6.27
N ILE A 716 27.49 9.73 -7.18
CA ILE A 716 27.88 8.33 -7.36
C ILE A 716 28.60 8.24 -8.70
N ALA A 717 29.89 7.95 -8.65
CA ALA A 717 30.75 7.86 -9.83
C ALA A 717 30.43 6.62 -10.68
N VAL A 718 30.71 6.71 -11.98
CA VAL A 718 30.75 5.54 -12.87
C VAL A 718 31.84 4.58 -12.39
N ARG A 719 31.46 3.30 -12.23
CA ARG A 719 32.33 2.25 -11.68
C ARG A 719 32.13 0.97 -12.47
N LEU A 720 33.23 0.38 -12.95
CA LEU A 720 33.21 -0.87 -13.70
C LEU A 720 33.91 -1.98 -12.91
N TRP A 721 33.15 -3.04 -12.63
CA TRP A 721 33.57 -4.20 -11.86
C TRP A 721 33.73 -5.40 -12.77
N HIS A 722 34.59 -6.32 -12.37
CA HIS A 722 34.95 -7.53 -13.07
C HIS A 722 34.60 -8.74 -12.21
N VAL A 723 33.97 -9.74 -12.84
CA VAL A 723 33.59 -11.01 -12.22
C VAL A 723 34.21 -12.17 -13.00
N ASP A 724 35.07 -12.92 -12.34
CA ASP A 724 35.65 -14.17 -12.85
C ASP A 724 34.70 -15.36 -12.58
N PRO A 725 34.80 -16.45 -13.37
CA PRO A 725 33.68 -17.04 -14.09
C PRO A 725 32.44 -17.32 -13.24
N LEU A 726 31.28 -16.95 -13.77
CA LEU A 726 29.99 -16.93 -13.07
C LEU A 726 29.54 -18.31 -12.51
N TYR A 727 30.02 -19.42 -13.07
CA TYR A 727 29.56 -20.77 -12.75
C TYR A 727 30.23 -21.44 -11.53
N ASP A 728 31.27 -20.84 -10.92
CA ASP A 728 31.89 -21.42 -9.72
C ASP A 728 31.27 -20.82 -8.44
N PRO A 729 30.26 -21.48 -7.85
CA PRO A 729 29.61 -20.99 -6.64
C PRO A 729 30.54 -20.92 -5.42
N THR A 730 31.70 -21.59 -5.46
CA THR A 730 32.65 -21.66 -4.34
C THR A 730 33.67 -20.51 -4.37
N ARG A 731 33.65 -19.73 -5.44
CA ARG A 731 34.67 -18.78 -5.87
C ARG A 731 33.98 -17.55 -6.45
N ILE A 732 33.51 -16.69 -5.56
CA ILE A 732 32.97 -15.39 -5.95
C ILE A 732 34.11 -14.39 -5.85
N TRP A 733 34.45 -13.74 -6.97
CA TRP A 733 35.49 -12.73 -7.04
C TRP A 733 34.93 -11.56 -7.80
N GLU A 734 34.86 -10.43 -7.12
CA GLU A 734 34.41 -9.16 -7.66
C GLU A 734 35.54 -8.16 -7.41
N ARG A 735 36.06 -7.53 -8.46
CA ARG A 735 37.16 -6.57 -8.38
C ARG A 735 36.98 -5.43 -9.38
N PRO A 736 37.60 -4.26 -9.19
CA PRO A 736 37.67 -3.26 -10.26
C PRO A 736 38.25 -3.87 -11.54
N SER A 737 37.70 -3.50 -12.71
CA SER A 737 38.17 -4.03 -13.99
C SER A 737 39.61 -3.61 -14.29
N THR A 738 40.51 -4.58 -14.42
CA THR A 738 41.92 -4.34 -14.78
C THR A 738 42.15 -4.30 -16.29
N GLU A 739 41.35 -5.03 -17.08
CA GLU A 739 41.44 -5.03 -18.56
C GLU A 739 40.91 -3.71 -19.15
N LEU A 740 39.95 -3.08 -18.48
CA LEU A 740 39.32 -1.84 -18.94
C LEU A 740 39.71 -0.60 -18.10
N THR A 741 40.84 -0.62 -17.40
CA THR A 741 41.30 0.54 -16.61
C THR A 741 41.73 1.69 -17.53
N LEU A 742 41.27 2.90 -17.25
CA LEU A 742 41.73 4.13 -17.91
C LEU A 742 42.93 4.74 -17.16
N PRO A 743 43.82 5.49 -17.83
CA PRO A 743 44.88 6.25 -17.17
C PRO A 743 44.35 7.20 -16.08
N SER A 744 43.15 7.76 -16.28
CA SER A 744 42.47 8.64 -15.33
C SER A 744 41.94 7.93 -14.08
N ASP A 745 41.85 6.60 -14.08
CA ASP A 745 41.40 5.83 -12.91
C ASP A 745 42.46 5.79 -11.80
N SER A 746 43.68 6.27 -12.08
CA SER A 746 44.81 6.32 -11.14
C SER A 746 44.66 7.43 -10.09
N GLY A 747 43.66 7.30 -9.22
CA GLY A 747 43.42 8.23 -8.10
C GLY A 747 42.93 7.59 -6.79
N GLY A 748 42.56 6.30 -6.77
CA GLY A 748 41.97 5.65 -5.58
C GLY A 748 42.52 4.27 -5.22
N GLY A 749 43.50 3.75 -5.97
CA GLY A 749 44.07 2.45 -5.68
C GLY A 749 44.96 2.49 -4.45
N ILE A 750 44.58 1.74 -3.41
CA ILE A 750 45.49 1.27 -2.37
C ILE A 750 46.80 0.83 -3.04
N PRO A 751 47.98 1.24 -2.55
CA PRO A 751 49.25 0.82 -3.13
C PRO A 751 49.27 -0.71 -3.23
N ARG A 752 49.50 -1.23 -4.44
CA ARG A 752 49.74 -2.66 -4.63
C ARG A 752 50.98 -3.05 -3.81
N PRO A 753 50.94 -4.15 -3.03
CA PRO A 753 52.14 -4.67 -2.38
C PRO A 753 53.19 -5.14 -3.40
#